data_AF-A0A450SS96-F1
#
_entry.id   AF-A0A450SS96-F1
#
_cell.length_a   1.000
_cell.length_b   1.000
_cell.length_c   1.000
_cell.angle_alpha   90.00
_cell.angle_beta   90.00
_cell.angle_gamma   90.00
#
_symmetry.space_group_name_H-M   'P 1'
#
loop_
_entity.id
_entity.type
_entity.pdbx_description
1 polymer ?
#
loop_
_entity_poly.entity_id
_entity_poly.type
_entity_poly.pdbx_seq_one_letter_code
_entity_poly.pdbx_strand_id
1 'polypeptide(L)'
;MENLERRIARWIMGHHRRWWFLVFTPLVVLMLATGIRNLEFAGNYRVFFSEDNPQLQAFDELEKTYTQDDNIIFLLIPENDQVFTRETLAAVQDLTKAAWKIPYSLRVDSLTNFQHTEARGDKLIVRSLVGNPEELSEEAIERIRKIALAEPLLVGKLLPKTAKVTLVNVAVQMPRQNEAREIPEVVAAARRIVDDIAFLYPHLKIRLSGMVFMNHAFSVAAMDDLSLLMFVSLGVMVVVLVLLLRNIWGLFATLLVITLSILVSLGIGGYLGIPFTPPSASAPLIILTVALANSVHILVIFYQGLTPGAKKAGREVAMQESLRLNLQPIFLTSLTTTIGFLTLNLSEVPPFRDMGNFVVIGITSSFILSVTFLPALMTLLPARERPMNWESAMMNHLAGFVVRHRGRLFGSMVGITLVLIAFIPQNELNDVFVHYLDERVEFRQDTDILNEHLGGLYRIDYPLDSGKANGIHDPDFLRDIDAFAKWLREQPEVIHINTITDTLKRLNKNLHGDDSAWNKLPNTRDMAAQYLLLYEIALPYGLDLNNQINVNKSATRLGATIRVLSTKEILALDRRAREWLEKNTRIQPTEGTSPTMMFTHIGARNARAMIGATTLALVLISLILVVALRSVKIGLVSMIPNLIPAAMAFGLWGIWVGEIGLALSVVTSMTLGIVVDDTIHFLSKYRRARQERNATPEEAAHYAFSRAGMPLIITTLVLVVGFLVLTLSSFYPNSGMGLMTALILAFALIADFLLLPPLLIRIKA
;
A
#
# COMPACT_ATOMS: atom_id res chain seq x y z
N MET A 1 34.07 0.01 -27.89
CA MET A 1 33.50 -0.85 -26.84
C MET A 1 33.80 -2.34 -27.10
N GLU A 2 33.88 -2.78 -28.37
CA GLU A 2 34.09 -4.20 -28.73
C GLU A 2 35.34 -4.87 -28.14
N ASN A 3 36.47 -4.15 -28.04
CA ASN A 3 37.68 -4.65 -27.39
C ASN A 3 37.53 -4.79 -25.87
N LEU A 4 36.65 -4.01 -25.24
CA LEU A 4 36.41 -4.04 -23.80
C LEU A 4 35.54 -5.23 -23.42
N GLU A 5 34.42 -5.45 -24.11
CA GLU A 5 33.53 -6.59 -23.88
C GLU A 5 34.25 -7.93 -24.03
N ARG A 6 35.04 -8.09 -25.11
CA ARG A 6 35.86 -9.30 -25.32
C ARG A 6 36.95 -9.47 -24.28
N ARG A 7 37.51 -8.39 -23.74
CA ARG A 7 38.51 -8.45 -22.66
C ARG A 7 37.85 -8.84 -21.35
N ILE A 8 36.70 -8.26 -21.01
CA ILE A 8 35.93 -8.57 -19.80
C ILE A 8 35.45 -10.02 -19.85
N ALA A 9 34.82 -10.46 -20.95
CA ALA A 9 34.36 -11.84 -21.10
C ALA A 9 35.51 -12.86 -20.93
N ARG A 10 36.66 -12.62 -21.57
CA ARG A 10 37.85 -13.47 -21.38
C ARG A 10 38.42 -13.39 -19.97
N TRP A 11 38.38 -12.22 -19.34
CA TRP A 11 38.87 -12.01 -17.99
C TRP A 11 38.03 -12.77 -16.95
N ILE A 12 36.70 -12.70 -17.05
CA ILE A 12 35.74 -13.43 -16.21
C ILE A 12 35.95 -14.94 -16.38
N MET A 13 36.13 -15.37 -17.63
CA MET A 13 36.31 -16.78 -17.97
C MET A 13 37.73 -17.31 -17.74
N GLY A 14 38.65 -16.57 -17.11
CA GLY A 14 39.99 -17.07 -16.81
C GLY A 14 39.98 -18.26 -15.85
N HIS A 15 40.78 -19.31 -16.13
CA HIS A 15 40.74 -20.61 -15.44
C HIS A 15 40.79 -20.52 -13.91
N HIS A 16 41.69 -19.70 -13.34
CA HIS A 16 41.81 -19.53 -11.89
C HIS A 16 40.65 -18.73 -11.28
N ARG A 17 40.10 -17.74 -12.00
CA ARG A 17 39.09 -16.80 -11.47
C ARG A 17 37.69 -17.40 -11.38
N ARG A 18 37.39 -18.44 -12.17
CA ARG A 18 36.10 -19.15 -12.06
C ARG A 18 35.88 -19.76 -10.68
N TRP A 19 36.94 -20.27 -10.05
CA TRP A 19 36.86 -20.80 -8.69
C TRP A 19 36.64 -19.71 -7.65
N TRP A 20 37.15 -18.49 -7.88
CA TRP A 20 36.79 -17.33 -7.05
C TRP A 20 35.29 -17.08 -7.13
N PHE A 21 34.70 -16.98 -8.32
CA PHE A 21 33.26 -16.76 -8.43
C PHE A 21 32.43 -17.92 -7.86
N LEU A 22 32.86 -19.17 -8.03
CA LEU A 22 32.09 -20.33 -7.56
C LEU A 22 32.16 -20.55 -6.04
N VAL A 23 33.25 -20.15 -5.37
CA VAL A 23 33.44 -20.39 -3.94
C VAL A 23 33.29 -19.11 -3.13
N PHE A 24 33.96 -18.03 -3.54
CA PHE A 24 33.95 -16.76 -2.80
C PHE A 24 32.59 -16.06 -2.89
N THR A 25 31.93 -16.08 -4.05
CA THR A 25 30.63 -15.40 -4.20
C THR A 25 29.56 -15.98 -3.29
N PRO A 26 29.32 -17.31 -3.22
CA PRO A 26 28.39 -17.87 -2.24
C PRO A 26 28.75 -17.55 -0.79
N LEU A 27 30.05 -17.54 -0.43
CA LEU A 27 30.48 -17.17 0.93
C LEU A 27 30.15 -15.72 1.29
N VAL A 28 30.39 -14.79 0.36
CA VAL A 28 30.01 -13.38 0.54
C VAL A 28 28.50 -13.23 0.64
N VAL A 29 27.73 -13.94 -0.19
CA VAL A 29 26.27 -13.93 -0.11
C VAL A 29 25.79 -14.46 1.23
N LEU A 30 26.34 -15.58 1.73
CA LEU A 30 25.98 -16.14 3.03
C LEU A 30 26.33 -15.20 4.18
N MET A 31 27.46 -14.48 4.11
CA MET A 31 27.83 -13.46 5.08
C MET A 31 26.80 -12.32 5.09
N LEU A 32 26.47 -11.77 3.92
CA LEU A 32 25.46 -10.71 3.79
C LEU A 32 24.08 -11.18 4.25
N ALA A 33 23.70 -12.42 3.95
CA ALA A 33 22.43 -13.02 4.35
C ALA A 33 22.26 -13.15 5.87
N THR A 34 23.34 -13.07 6.67
CA THR A 34 23.18 -13.07 8.13
C THR A 34 22.44 -11.84 8.65
N GLY A 35 22.43 -10.73 7.90
CA GLY A 35 21.63 -9.54 8.21
C GLY A 35 20.11 -9.77 8.17
N ILE A 36 19.63 -10.85 7.55
CA ILE A 36 18.19 -11.22 7.56
C ILE A 36 17.66 -11.36 8.99
N ARG A 37 18.51 -11.76 9.95
CA ARG A 37 18.13 -11.88 11.37
C ARG A 37 17.77 -10.55 12.03
N ASN A 38 18.17 -9.44 11.44
CA ASN A 38 17.91 -8.09 11.93
C ASN A 38 16.70 -7.43 11.23
N LEU A 39 15.99 -8.15 10.35
CA LEU A 39 14.79 -7.61 9.71
C LEU A 39 13.65 -7.52 10.74
N GLU A 40 13.17 -6.31 10.95
CA GLU A 40 11.99 -6.02 11.77
C GLU A 40 10.74 -5.93 10.90
N PHE A 41 9.68 -6.61 11.30
CA PHE A 41 8.39 -6.54 10.63
C PHE A 41 7.56 -5.39 11.19
N ALA A 42 7.17 -4.45 10.33
CA ALA A 42 6.40 -3.27 10.73
C ALA A 42 5.07 -3.24 9.97
N GLY A 43 3.98 -3.51 10.68
CA GLY A 43 2.62 -3.61 10.12
C GLY A 43 1.68 -2.45 10.48
N ASN A 44 2.14 -1.50 11.30
CA ASN A 44 1.33 -0.35 11.71
C ASN A 44 1.17 0.64 10.55
N TYR A 45 -0.04 1.19 10.37
CA TYR A 45 -0.31 2.26 9.40
C TYR A 45 0.64 3.47 9.49
N ARG A 46 1.21 3.76 10.66
CA ARG A 46 2.15 4.88 10.87
C ARG A 46 3.41 4.79 10.00
N VAL A 47 3.82 3.58 9.61
CA VAL A 47 5.01 3.39 8.74
C VAL A 47 4.84 4.04 7.37
N PHE A 48 3.60 4.30 6.94
CA PHE A 48 3.32 4.97 5.66
C PHE A 48 3.69 6.46 5.66
N PHE A 49 4.07 7.02 6.81
CA PHE A 49 4.34 8.44 6.99
C PHE A 49 5.77 8.65 7.48
N SER A 50 6.49 9.58 6.86
CA SER A 50 7.80 10.01 7.35
C SER A 50 7.68 10.88 8.61
N GLU A 51 8.74 10.97 9.41
CA GLU A 51 8.76 11.74 10.66
C GLU A 51 8.52 13.25 10.45
N ASP A 52 8.87 13.78 9.27
CA ASP A 52 8.66 15.16 8.87
C ASP A 52 7.25 15.42 8.29
N ASN A 53 6.38 14.41 8.26
CA ASN A 53 5.03 14.56 7.73
C ASN A 53 4.16 15.44 8.64
N PRO A 54 3.61 16.57 8.14
CA PRO A 54 2.89 17.52 9.00
C PRO A 54 1.60 16.93 9.59
N GLN A 55 0.89 16.05 8.86
CA GLN A 55 -0.31 15.40 9.38
C GLN A 55 0.02 14.35 10.45
N LEU A 56 1.17 13.67 10.34
CA LEU A 56 1.64 12.77 11.40
C LEU A 56 2.01 13.56 12.66
N GLN A 57 2.75 14.67 12.51
CA GLN A 57 3.13 15.52 13.64
C GLN A 57 1.90 16.10 14.35
N ALA A 58 0.91 16.60 13.60
CA ALA A 58 -0.35 17.07 14.16
C ALA A 58 -1.13 15.96 14.89
N PHE A 59 -1.11 14.73 14.36
CA PHE A 59 -1.74 13.58 15.00
C PHE A 59 -1.00 13.14 16.27
N ASP A 60 0.33 13.19 16.28
CA ASP A 60 1.13 12.91 17.47
C ASP A 60 0.96 13.97 18.55
N GLU A 61 0.83 15.25 18.19
CA GLU A 61 0.48 16.31 19.12
C GLU A 61 -0.93 16.13 19.69
N LEU A 62 -1.88 15.69 18.87
CA LEU A 62 -3.22 15.32 19.32
C LEU A 62 -3.16 14.15 20.33
N GLU A 63 -2.44 13.06 20.04
CA GLU A 63 -2.28 11.90 20.94
C GLU A 63 -1.44 12.21 22.20
N LYS A 64 -0.58 13.23 22.18
CA LYS A 64 0.12 13.70 23.38
C LYS A 64 -0.78 14.53 24.28
N THR A 65 -1.71 15.27 23.68
CA THR A 65 -2.62 16.18 24.38
C THR A 65 -3.85 15.46 24.93
N TYR A 66 -4.37 14.50 24.16
CA TYR A 66 -5.55 13.70 24.44
C TYR A 66 -5.19 12.22 24.44
N THR A 67 -6.09 11.37 24.95
CA THR A 67 -5.91 9.91 24.93
C THR A 67 -5.71 9.35 23.52
N GLN A 68 -4.86 8.32 23.36
CA GLN A 68 -4.61 7.63 22.07
C GLN A 68 -5.89 7.04 21.46
N ASP A 69 -5.92 6.97 20.13
CA ASP A 69 -7.09 6.57 19.34
C ASP A 69 -7.09 5.11 18.86
N ASP A 70 -6.00 4.37 19.07
CA ASP A 70 -5.95 2.96 18.68
C ASP A 70 -7.02 2.19 19.48
N ASN A 71 -7.90 1.50 18.76
CA ASN A 71 -9.08 0.90 19.35
C ASN A 71 -9.42 -0.49 18.81
N ILE A 72 -10.25 -1.18 19.58
CA ILE A 72 -10.96 -2.40 19.21
C ILE A 72 -12.45 -2.09 19.28
N ILE A 73 -13.18 -2.51 18.27
CA ILE A 73 -14.63 -2.37 18.23
C ILE A 73 -15.26 -3.75 18.20
N PHE A 74 -16.10 -4.03 19.20
CA PHE A 74 -16.98 -5.18 19.23
C PHE A 74 -18.36 -4.72 18.76
N LEU A 75 -18.82 -5.22 17.63
CA LEU A 75 -20.18 -5.01 17.13
C LEU A 75 -21.06 -6.19 17.55
N LEU A 76 -22.10 -5.92 18.34
CA LEU A 76 -23.04 -6.92 18.82
C LEU A 76 -24.32 -6.85 17.99
N ILE A 77 -24.66 -7.98 17.37
CA ILE A 77 -25.82 -8.16 16.49
C ILE A 77 -26.74 -9.23 17.10
N PRO A 78 -27.81 -8.83 17.79
CA PRO A 78 -28.87 -9.74 18.24
C PRO A 78 -29.60 -10.37 17.06
N GLU A 79 -29.86 -11.68 17.12
CA GLU A 79 -30.58 -12.40 16.05
C GLU A 79 -32.02 -11.89 15.82
N ASN A 80 -32.62 -11.27 16.84
CA ASN A 80 -33.96 -10.70 16.79
C ASN A 80 -33.97 -9.19 16.45
N ASP A 81 -32.83 -8.60 16.09
CA ASP A 81 -32.66 -7.15 15.87
C ASP A 81 -33.05 -6.27 17.08
N GLN A 82 -33.01 -6.80 18.31
CA GLN A 82 -33.40 -6.07 19.52
C GLN A 82 -32.24 -5.94 20.53
N VAL A 83 -31.67 -4.74 20.61
CA VAL A 83 -30.61 -4.41 21.59
C VAL A 83 -31.16 -4.26 23.01
N PHE A 84 -32.36 -3.67 23.14
CA PHE A 84 -32.96 -3.36 24.44
C PHE A 84 -33.76 -4.56 24.96
N THR A 85 -33.04 -5.62 25.31
CA THR A 85 -33.56 -6.80 26.01
C THR A 85 -32.66 -7.07 27.22
N ARG A 86 -33.17 -7.76 28.25
CA ARG A 86 -32.35 -8.08 29.45
C ARG A 86 -31.10 -8.87 29.07
N GLU A 87 -31.28 -9.88 28.22
CA GLU A 87 -30.22 -10.79 27.77
C GLU A 87 -29.12 -10.04 27.00
N THR A 88 -29.48 -9.20 26.04
CA THR A 88 -28.50 -8.41 25.28
C THR A 88 -27.80 -7.38 26.17
N LEU A 89 -28.52 -6.70 27.05
CA LEU A 89 -27.92 -5.72 27.98
C LEU A 89 -26.99 -6.39 29.00
N ALA A 90 -27.30 -7.60 29.46
CA ALA A 90 -26.41 -8.42 30.29
C ALA A 90 -25.12 -8.78 29.54
N ALA A 91 -25.25 -9.24 28.30
CA ALA A 91 -24.10 -9.56 27.46
C ALA A 91 -23.19 -8.35 27.19
N VAL A 92 -23.77 -7.17 26.90
CA VAL A 92 -22.99 -5.93 26.73
C VAL A 92 -22.26 -5.57 28.03
N GLN A 93 -22.88 -5.75 29.18
CA GLN A 93 -22.26 -5.45 30.47
C GLN A 93 -21.10 -6.41 30.78
N ASP A 94 -21.27 -7.70 30.53
CA ASP A 94 -20.23 -8.70 30.77
C ASP A 94 -19.08 -8.55 29.78
N LEU A 95 -19.37 -8.29 28.51
CA LEU A 95 -18.37 -7.93 27.50
C LEU A 95 -17.60 -6.68 27.93
N THR A 96 -18.29 -5.66 28.45
CA THR A 96 -17.64 -4.43 28.95
C THR A 96 -16.67 -4.73 30.10
N LYS A 97 -17.08 -5.56 31.08
CA LYS A 97 -16.21 -5.98 32.20
C LYS A 97 -15.00 -6.79 31.72
N ALA A 98 -15.21 -7.68 30.74
CA ALA A 98 -14.14 -8.49 30.16
C ALA A 98 -13.16 -7.62 29.34
N ALA A 99 -13.68 -6.66 28.58
CA ALA A 99 -12.91 -5.74 27.75
C ALA A 99 -11.91 -4.89 28.55
N TRP A 100 -12.22 -4.51 29.80
CA TRP A 100 -11.27 -3.84 30.71
C TRP A 100 -10.05 -4.69 31.11
N LYS A 101 -10.07 -6.00 30.80
CA LYS A 101 -8.95 -6.92 31.07
C LYS A 101 -8.06 -7.14 29.83
N ILE A 102 -8.41 -6.53 28.70
CA ILE A 102 -7.59 -6.59 27.49
C ILE A 102 -6.25 -5.90 27.80
N PRO A 103 -5.10 -6.51 27.43
CA PRO A 103 -3.80 -5.88 27.61
C PRO A 103 -3.79 -4.46 27.03
N TYR A 104 -3.21 -3.52 27.77
CA TYR A 104 -3.11 -2.11 27.37
C TYR A 104 -4.47 -1.37 27.24
N SER A 105 -5.58 -1.94 27.72
CA SER A 105 -6.87 -1.23 27.73
C SER A 105 -6.79 0.01 28.62
N LEU A 106 -7.19 1.15 28.08
CA LEU A 106 -7.19 2.43 28.78
C LEU A 106 -8.61 2.92 29.06
N ARG A 107 -9.53 2.64 28.13
CA ARG A 107 -10.93 3.05 28.24
C ARG A 107 -11.84 2.07 27.52
N VAL A 108 -12.97 1.73 28.12
CA VAL A 108 -14.05 0.97 27.46
C VAL A 108 -15.31 1.80 27.47
N ASP A 109 -15.88 2.09 26.29
CA ASP A 109 -17.15 2.77 26.11
C ASP A 109 -18.21 1.78 25.60
N SER A 110 -19.35 1.72 26.28
CA SER A 110 -20.48 0.88 25.91
C SER A 110 -21.80 1.57 26.27
N LEU A 111 -22.92 1.02 25.77
CA LEU A 111 -24.25 1.44 26.20
C LEU A 111 -24.46 1.26 27.72
N THR A 112 -23.89 0.22 28.31
CA THR A 112 -24.18 -0.16 29.71
C THR A 112 -23.45 0.71 30.73
N ASN A 113 -22.21 1.11 30.44
CA ASN A 113 -21.41 1.95 31.33
C ASN A 113 -21.47 3.45 30.99
N PHE A 114 -22.34 3.86 30.07
CA PHE A 114 -22.57 5.26 29.77
C PHE A 114 -23.05 6.00 31.03
N GLN A 115 -22.37 7.08 31.40
CA GLN A 115 -22.69 7.84 32.62
C GLN A 115 -23.86 8.80 32.35
N HIS A 116 -25.07 8.36 32.71
CA HIS A 116 -26.28 9.16 32.62
C HIS A 116 -26.42 10.06 33.84
N THR A 117 -26.88 11.29 33.59
CA THR A 117 -27.07 12.32 34.59
C THR A 117 -28.54 12.74 34.64
N GLU A 118 -29.12 12.72 35.84
CA GLU A 118 -30.51 13.13 36.11
C GLU A 118 -30.59 13.89 37.44
N ALA A 119 -31.61 14.74 37.59
CA ALA A 119 -31.88 15.41 38.86
C ALA A 119 -32.94 14.68 39.67
N ARG A 120 -32.70 14.59 40.98
CA ARG A 120 -33.67 14.06 41.95
C ARG A 120 -33.75 14.98 43.15
N GLY A 121 -34.72 15.90 43.13
CA GLY A 121 -34.74 17.04 44.05
C GLY A 121 -33.51 17.91 43.82
N ASP A 122 -32.79 18.25 44.90
CA ASP A 122 -31.58 19.09 44.85
C ASP A 122 -30.28 18.30 44.56
N LYS A 123 -30.38 17.01 44.20
CA LYS A 123 -29.22 16.15 43.96
C LYS A 123 -29.06 15.83 42.47
N LEU A 124 -27.84 16.02 41.96
CA LEU A 124 -27.40 15.48 40.67
C LEU A 124 -26.98 14.03 40.88
N ILE A 125 -27.65 13.10 40.21
CA ILE A 125 -27.30 11.68 40.21
C ILE A 125 -26.53 11.39 38.92
N VAL A 126 -25.31 10.85 39.06
CA VAL A 126 -24.50 10.36 37.95
C VAL A 126 -24.32 8.85 38.17
N ARG A 127 -24.76 8.04 37.19
CA ARG A 127 -24.63 6.58 37.26
C ARG A 127 -24.63 5.98 35.86
N SER A 128 -24.15 4.74 35.77
CA SER A 128 -24.32 3.92 34.56
C SER A 128 -25.79 3.88 34.14
N LEU A 129 -26.04 4.11 32.85
CA LEU A 129 -27.38 4.13 32.26
C LEU A 129 -28.11 2.80 32.47
N VAL A 130 -27.35 1.70 32.40
CA VAL A 130 -27.85 0.36 32.69
C VAL A 130 -27.28 -0.09 34.03
N GLY A 131 -28.17 -0.36 34.99
CA GLY A 131 -27.85 -0.89 36.31
C GLY A 131 -27.51 -2.39 36.26
N ASN A 132 -28.15 -3.21 37.10
CA ASN A 132 -28.10 -4.67 36.96
C ASN A 132 -29.11 -5.09 35.87
N PRO A 133 -28.67 -5.57 34.68
CA PRO A 133 -29.58 -5.89 33.58
C PRO A 133 -30.57 -7.01 33.91
N GLU A 134 -30.17 -7.96 34.77
CA GLU A 134 -31.00 -9.11 35.15
C GLU A 134 -32.23 -8.70 35.99
N GLU A 135 -32.12 -7.59 36.72
CA GLU A 135 -33.16 -7.07 37.62
C GLU A 135 -34.07 -6.03 36.95
N LEU A 136 -33.84 -5.69 35.68
CA LEU A 136 -34.63 -4.64 35.01
C LEU A 136 -36.04 -5.14 34.68
N SER A 137 -37.05 -4.32 34.98
CA SER A 137 -38.42 -4.50 34.46
C SER A 137 -38.50 -4.06 33.00
N GLU A 138 -39.53 -4.53 32.27
CA GLU A 138 -39.77 -4.09 30.89
C GLU A 138 -39.98 -2.57 30.78
N GLU A 139 -40.60 -1.94 31.78
CA GLU A 139 -40.73 -0.47 31.79
C GLU A 139 -39.38 0.23 31.96
N ALA A 140 -38.47 -0.35 32.77
CA ALA A 140 -37.13 0.19 32.94
C ALA A 140 -36.29 0.08 31.67
N ILE A 141 -36.41 -1.02 30.93
CA ILE A 141 -35.73 -1.23 29.65
C ILE A 141 -36.23 -0.24 28.60
N GLU A 142 -37.55 -0.04 28.51
CA GLU A 142 -38.12 0.93 27.57
C GLU A 142 -37.75 2.37 27.95
N ARG A 143 -37.60 2.68 29.25
CA ARG A 143 -37.05 3.96 29.69
C ARG A 143 -35.60 4.14 29.25
N ILE A 144 -34.76 3.12 29.44
CA ILE A 144 -33.35 3.11 29.00
C ILE A 144 -33.28 3.32 27.49
N ARG A 145 -34.11 2.64 26.72
CA ARG A 145 -34.22 2.80 25.27
C ARG A 145 -34.50 4.24 24.86
N LYS A 146 -35.50 4.87 25.47
CA LYS A 146 -35.86 6.26 25.18
C LYS A 146 -34.74 7.23 25.52
N ILE A 147 -34.06 7.04 26.65
CA ILE A 147 -32.91 7.85 27.04
C ILE A 147 -31.76 7.67 26.04
N ALA A 148 -31.42 6.43 25.72
CA ALA A 148 -30.32 6.12 24.81
C ALA A 148 -30.53 6.69 23.40
N LEU A 149 -31.75 6.61 22.87
CA LEU A 149 -32.10 7.15 21.54
C LEU A 149 -32.23 8.68 21.51
N ALA A 150 -32.41 9.32 22.66
CA ALA A 150 -32.45 10.78 22.78
C ALA A 150 -31.07 11.39 23.05
N GLU A 151 -30.06 10.58 23.37
CA GLU A 151 -28.74 11.03 23.78
C GLU A 151 -27.78 11.17 22.58
N PRO A 152 -27.37 12.40 22.23
CA PRO A 152 -26.49 12.62 21.08
C PRO A 152 -25.15 11.88 21.18
N LEU A 153 -24.61 11.70 22.39
CA LEU A 153 -23.33 11.02 22.63
C LEU A 153 -23.37 9.50 22.40
N LEU A 154 -24.57 8.91 22.29
CA LEU A 154 -24.76 7.49 22.03
C LEU A 154 -25.13 7.23 20.57
N VAL A 155 -26.09 7.98 20.03
CA VAL A 155 -26.63 7.77 18.69
C VAL A 155 -25.61 8.15 17.61
N GLY A 156 -25.34 7.21 16.70
CA GLY A 156 -24.34 7.33 15.64
C GLY A 156 -22.90 7.03 16.08
N LYS A 157 -22.68 6.68 17.35
CA LYS A 157 -21.37 6.27 17.90
C LYS A 157 -21.38 4.86 18.48
N LEU A 158 -22.27 4.59 19.44
CA LEU A 158 -22.41 3.28 20.10
C LEU A 158 -23.72 2.56 19.74
N LEU A 159 -24.67 3.30 19.17
CA LEU A 159 -25.98 2.81 18.79
C LEU A 159 -26.43 3.49 17.49
N PRO A 160 -26.85 2.76 16.44
CA PRO A 160 -27.47 3.38 15.28
C PRO A 160 -28.88 3.88 15.63
N LYS A 161 -29.44 4.78 14.81
CA LYS A 161 -30.81 5.31 15.01
C LYS A 161 -31.88 4.22 15.05
N THR A 162 -31.63 3.09 14.39
CA THR A 162 -32.53 1.93 14.35
C THR A 162 -32.51 1.10 15.64
N ALA A 163 -31.50 1.26 16.49
CA ALA A 163 -31.28 0.46 17.70
C ALA A 163 -31.23 -1.07 17.50
N LYS A 164 -30.88 -1.53 16.29
CA LYS A 164 -30.81 -2.96 15.98
C LYS A 164 -29.53 -3.65 16.43
N VAL A 165 -28.44 -2.88 16.54
CA VAL A 165 -27.11 -3.35 16.95
C VAL A 165 -26.51 -2.36 17.94
N THR A 166 -25.52 -2.77 18.72
CA THR A 166 -24.79 -1.88 19.65
C THR A 166 -23.31 -2.20 19.64
N LEU A 167 -22.48 -1.26 20.08
CA LEU A 167 -21.03 -1.44 20.10
C LEU A 167 -20.45 -1.36 21.51
N VAL A 168 -19.34 -2.06 21.69
CA VAL A 168 -18.37 -1.83 22.77
C VAL A 168 -17.06 -1.40 22.13
N ASN A 169 -16.61 -0.19 22.45
CA ASN A 169 -15.36 0.37 21.95
C ASN A 169 -14.29 0.35 23.05
N VAL A 170 -13.15 -0.24 22.78
CA VAL A 170 -12.01 -0.33 23.70
C VAL A 170 -10.87 0.48 23.13
N ALA A 171 -10.50 1.58 23.79
CA ALA A 171 -9.28 2.31 23.48
C ALA A 171 -8.10 1.62 24.17
N VAL A 172 -7.02 1.39 23.42
CA VAL A 172 -5.79 0.76 23.90
C VAL A 172 -4.60 1.72 23.75
N GLN A 173 -3.68 1.67 24.70
CA GLN A 173 -2.44 2.44 24.66
C GLN A 173 -1.25 1.49 24.77
N MET A 174 -0.76 1.04 23.62
CA MET A 174 0.40 0.15 23.54
C MET A 174 1.70 0.95 23.71
N PRO A 175 2.74 0.36 24.33
CA PRO A 175 4.03 1.02 24.50
C PRO A 175 4.81 1.18 23.18
N ARG A 176 4.39 0.50 22.10
CA ARG A 176 4.97 0.59 20.74
C ARG A 176 6.46 0.23 20.72
N GLN A 177 6.89 -0.71 21.56
CA GLN A 177 8.28 -1.19 21.62
C GLN A 177 8.50 -2.41 20.74
N ASN A 178 7.51 -3.31 20.68
CA ASN A 178 7.53 -4.48 19.82
C ASN A 178 6.11 -4.79 19.32
N GLU A 179 5.69 -4.03 18.31
CA GLU A 179 4.35 -4.14 17.73
C GLU A 179 4.06 -5.54 17.16
N ALA A 180 5.09 -6.25 16.68
CA ALA A 180 4.98 -7.62 16.19
C ALA A 180 4.55 -8.63 17.28
N ARG A 181 4.68 -8.26 18.56
CA ARG A 181 4.18 -9.04 19.70
C ARG A 181 2.95 -8.41 20.35
N GLU A 182 2.98 -7.10 20.55
CA GLU A 182 1.94 -6.35 21.26
C GLU A 182 0.57 -6.45 20.55
N ILE A 183 0.54 -6.29 19.22
CA ILE A 183 -0.72 -6.32 18.46
C ILE A 183 -1.36 -7.72 18.49
N PRO A 184 -0.66 -8.82 18.16
CA PRO A 184 -1.24 -10.17 18.28
C PRO A 184 -1.70 -10.53 19.68
N GLU A 185 -1.03 -10.04 20.73
CA GLU A 185 -1.44 -10.27 22.12
C GLU A 185 -2.80 -9.67 22.42
N VAL A 186 -3.03 -8.41 22.01
CA VAL A 186 -4.31 -7.71 22.16
C VAL A 186 -5.41 -8.38 21.31
N VAL A 187 -5.12 -8.74 20.06
CA VAL A 187 -6.07 -9.43 19.17
C VAL A 187 -6.47 -10.79 19.72
N ALA A 188 -5.52 -11.57 20.23
CA ALA A 188 -5.80 -12.87 20.84
C ALA A 188 -6.67 -12.74 22.09
N ALA A 189 -6.44 -11.72 22.93
CA ALA A 189 -7.29 -11.44 24.08
C ALA A 189 -8.72 -11.08 23.66
N ALA A 190 -8.89 -10.21 22.66
CA ALA A 190 -10.20 -9.82 22.15
C ALA A 190 -10.97 -11.02 21.54
N ARG A 191 -10.30 -11.87 20.75
CA ARG A 191 -10.91 -13.08 20.17
C ARG A 191 -11.39 -14.06 21.25
N ARG A 192 -10.59 -14.30 22.29
CA ARG A 192 -11.00 -15.13 23.43
C ARG A 192 -12.25 -14.58 24.13
N ILE A 193 -12.32 -13.27 24.31
CA ILE A 193 -13.50 -12.63 24.90
C ILE A 193 -14.73 -12.84 24.00
N VAL A 194 -14.59 -12.77 22.67
CA VAL A 194 -15.69 -13.08 21.75
C VAL A 194 -16.15 -14.52 21.92
N ASP A 195 -15.23 -15.49 21.98
CA ASP A 195 -15.56 -16.91 22.15
C ASP A 195 -16.31 -17.14 23.49
N ASP A 196 -15.82 -16.54 24.58
CA ASP A 196 -16.44 -16.65 25.91
C ASP A 196 -17.85 -16.05 25.95
N ILE A 197 -18.04 -14.86 25.36
CA ILE A 197 -19.35 -14.19 25.33
C ILE A 197 -20.31 -14.92 24.38
N ALA A 198 -19.84 -15.40 23.23
CA ALA A 198 -20.66 -16.18 22.30
C ALA A 198 -21.14 -17.51 22.91
N PHE A 199 -20.32 -18.13 23.77
CA PHE A 199 -20.72 -19.32 24.53
C PHE A 199 -21.82 -19.01 25.56
N LEU A 200 -21.69 -17.90 26.30
CA LEU A 200 -22.68 -17.49 27.31
C LEU A 200 -23.98 -16.97 26.71
N TYR A 201 -23.89 -16.31 25.55
CA TYR A 201 -25.00 -15.61 24.89
C TYR A 201 -25.11 -16.00 23.41
N PRO A 202 -25.57 -17.24 23.09
CA PRO A 202 -25.56 -17.77 21.73
C PRO A 202 -26.51 -17.06 20.74
N HIS A 203 -27.42 -16.21 21.24
CA HIS A 203 -28.32 -15.39 20.43
C HIS A 203 -27.65 -14.10 19.90
N LEU A 204 -26.37 -13.86 20.22
CA LEU A 204 -25.60 -12.70 19.77
C LEU A 204 -24.52 -13.12 18.80
N LYS A 205 -24.47 -12.44 17.65
CA LYS A 205 -23.32 -12.48 16.75
C LYS A 205 -22.42 -11.29 17.06
N ILE A 206 -21.14 -11.55 17.31
CA ILE A 206 -20.16 -10.50 17.62
C ILE A 206 -19.15 -10.43 16.49
N ARG A 207 -18.96 -9.22 15.95
CA ARG A 207 -17.98 -8.90 14.90
C ARG A 207 -16.89 -7.99 15.44
N LEU A 208 -15.68 -8.09 14.91
CA LEU A 208 -14.49 -7.39 15.38
C LEU A 208 -13.97 -6.41 14.33
N SER A 209 -13.77 -5.15 14.74
CA SER A 209 -13.19 -4.11 13.91
C SER A 209 -12.30 -3.17 14.76
N GLY A 210 -11.92 -2.02 14.22
CA GLY A 210 -11.03 -1.05 14.86
C GLY A 210 -9.58 -1.12 14.36
N MET A 211 -8.80 -0.11 14.75
CA MET A 211 -7.44 0.10 14.23
C MET A 211 -6.47 -1.04 14.60
N VAL A 212 -6.65 -1.68 15.76
CA VAL A 212 -5.80 -2.80 16.18
C VAL A 212 -5.98 -4.01 15.25
N PHE A 213 -7.23 -4.34 14.90
CA PHE A 213 -7.52 -5.45 13.98
C PHE A 213 -7.08 -5.15 12.55
N MET A 214 -7.14 -3.88 12.14
CA MET A 214 -6.61 -3.45 10.84
C MET A 214 -5.09 -3.65 10.75
N ASN A 215 -4.34 -3.18 11.75
CA ASN A 215 -2.88 -3.35 11.79
C ASN A 215 -2.50 -4.84 11.81
N HIS A 216 -3.23 -5.65 12.57
CA HIS A 216 -3.04 -7.10 12.55
C HIS A 216 -3.32 -7.71 11.16
N ALA A 217 -4.39 -7.29 10.50
CA ALA A 217 -4.72 -7.76 9.16
C ALA A 217 -3.66 -7.38 8.11
N PHE A 218 -3.06 -6.19 8.22
CA PHE A 218 -1.91 -5.79 7.38
C PHE A 218 -0.69 -6.69 7.61
N SER A 219 -0.36 -6.99 8.86
CA SER A 219 0.73 -7.92 9.20
C SER A 219 0.47 -9.33 8.65
N VAL A 220 -0.74 -9.87 8.85
CA VAL A 220 -1.11 -11.21 8.35
C VAL A 220 -1.05 -11.26 6.83
N ALA A 221 -1.60 -10.26 6.13
CA ALA A 221 -1.54 -10.20 4.68
C ALA A 221 -0.09 -10.20 4.14
N ALA A 222 0.83 -9.50 4.82
CA ALA A 222 2.24 -9.53 4.45
C ALA A 222 2.88 -10.91 4.65
N MET A 223 2.54 -11.62 5.74
CA MET A 223 3.04 -12.97 6.02
C MET A 223 2.45 -14.02 5.06
N ASP A 224 1.18 -13.88 4.71
CA ASP A 224 0.50 -14.73 3.71
C ASP A 224 1.11 -14.52 2.32
N ASP A 225 1.41 -13.27 1.95
CA ASP A 225 2.11 -12.95 0.70
C ASP A 225 3.49 -13.63 0.65
N LEU A 226 4.26 -13.56 1.74
CA LEU A 226 5.57 -14.20 1.83
C LEU A 226 5.51 -15.72 1.75
N SER A 227 4.54 -16.34 2.42
CA SER A 227 4.44 -17.80 2.47
C SER A 227 3.82 -18.36 1.19
N LEU A 228 2.66 -17.86 0.74
CA LEU A 228 1.95 -18.42 -0.40
C LEU A 228 2.48 -17.87 -1.74
N LEU A 229 2.53 -16.55 -1.92
CA LEU A 229 2.81 -15.96 -3.23
C LEU A 229 4.25 -16.23 -3.68
N MET A 230 5.20 -16.29 -2.75
CA MET A 230 6.58 -16.66 -3.08
C MET A 230 6.67 -18.08 -3.65
N PHE A 231 6.01 -19.07 -3.03
CA PHE A 231 6.02 -20.45 -3.54
C PHE A 231 5.26 -20.58 -4.86
N VAL A 232 4.10 -19.93 -4.98
CA VAL A 232 3.33 -19.92 -6.23
C VAL A 232 4.15 -19.29 -7.35
N SER A 233 4.77 -18.13 -7.11
CA SER A 233 5.61 -17.47 -8.11
C SER A 233 6.81 -18.31 -8.49
N LEU A 234 7.53 -18.90 -7.52
CA LEU A 234 8.64 -19.80 -7.81
C LEU A 234 8.19 -20.99 -8.66
N GLY A 235 7.05 -21.61 -8.33
CA GLY A 235 6.49 -22.73 -9.09
C GLY A 235 6.13 -22.34 -10.52
N VAL A 236 5.42 -21.22 -10.68
CA VAL A 236 5.08 -20.66 -12.00
C VAL A 236 6.34 -20.33 -12.79
N MET A 237 7.35 -19.73 -12.16
CA MET A 237 8.62 -19.41 -12.79
C MET A 237 9.35 -20.66 -13.25
N VAL A 238 9.37 -21.71 -12.44
CA VAL A 238 9.97 -23.00 -12.78
C VAL A 238 9.28 -23.58 -14.02
N VAL A 239 7.95 -23.58 -14.06
CA VAL A 239 7.18 -24.06 -15.21
C VAL A 239 7.57 -23.29 -16.46
N VAL A 240 7.53 -21.96 -16.39
CA VAL A 240 7.89 -21.10 -17.52
C VAL A 240 9.33 -21.37 -17.96
N LEU A 241 10.29 -21.39 -17.04
CA LEU A 241 11.70 -21.67 -17.35
C LEU A 241 11.94 -23.06 -17.97
N VAL A 242 11.23 -24.09 -17.51
CA VAL A 242 11.33 -25.44 -18.09
C VAL A 242 10.83 -25.46 -19.52
N LEU A 243 9.65 -24.86 -19.78
CA LEU A 243 9.08 -24.75 -21.13
C LEU A 243 10.03 -24.01 -22.08
N LEU A 244 10.68 -22.98 -21.55
CA LEU A 244 11.58 -22.12 -22.29
C LEU A 244 12.94 -22.76 -22.49
N LEU A 245 13.73 -23.00 -21.45
CA LEU A 245 15.12 -23.44 -21.57
C LEU A 245 15.25 -24.91 -21.94
N ARG A 246 14.24 -25.74 -21.65
CA ARG A 246 14.23 -27.21 -21.85
C ARG A 246 15.49 -27.91 -21.32
N ASN A 247 16.15 -27.31 -20.33
CA ASN A 247 17.40 -27.80 -19.74
C ASN A 247 17.40 -27.56 -18.23
N ILE A 248 17.46 -28.66 -17.47
CA ILE A 248 17.43 -28.66 -16.00
C ILE A 248 18.59 -27.89 -15.37
N TRP A 249 19.78 -27.89 -16.01
CA TRP A 249 20.95 -27.19 -15.48
C TRP A 249 20.84 -25.68 -15.67
N GLY A 250 20.24 -25.24 -16.77
CA GLY A 250 19.91 -23.83 -16.98
C GLY A 250 18.88 -23.33 -15.97
N LEU A 251 17.85 -24.14 -15.70
CA LEU A 251 16.86 -23.86 -14.65
C LEU A 251 17.55 -23.71 -13.28
N PHE A 252 18.30 -24.73 -12.86
CA PHE A 252 18.98 -24.73 -11.56
C PHE A 252 19.90 -23.53 -11.38
N ALA A 253 20.76 -23.26 -12.36
CA ALA A 253 21.70 -22.14 -12.29
C ALA A 253 20.99 -20.78 -12.22
N THR A 254 19.88 -20.63 -12.93
CA THR A 254 19.06 -19.41 -12.93
C THR A 254 18.37 -19.21 -11.58
N LEU A 255 17.73 -20.26 -11.03
CA LEU A 255 17.12 -20.21 -9.71
C LEU A 255 18.15 -19.88 -8.63
N LEU A 256 19.35 -20.46 -8.72
CA LEU A 256 20.42 -20.19 -7.77
C LEU A 256 20.86 -18.72 -7.81
N VAL A 257 21.03 -18.12 -8.99
CA VAL A 257 21.32 -16.69 -9.12
C VAL A 257 20.24 -15.86 -8.44
N ILE A 258 18.97 -16.17 -8.71
CA ILE A 258 17.83 -15.43 -8.17
C ILE A 258 17.78 -15.55 -6.64
N THR A 259 17.88 -16.75 -6.10
CA THR A 259 17.87 -16.98 -4.65
C THR A 259 19.02 -16.22 -3.98
N LEU A 260 20.23 -16.27 -4.54
CA LEU A 260 21.37 -15.52 -4.00
C LEU A 260 21.12 -13.99 -4.04
N SER A 261 20.51 -13.47 -5.11
CA SER A 261 20.15 -12.04 -5.20
C SER A 261 19.12 -11.61 -4.14
N ILE A 262 18.11 -12.44 -3.90
CA ILE A 262 17.10 -12.18 -2.85
C ILE A 262 17.76 -12.20 -1.47
N LEU A 263 18.64 -13.18 -1.20
CA LEU A 263 19.37 -13.25 0.07
C LEU A 263 20.27 -12.02 0.30
N VAL A 264 20.95 -11.53 -0.74
CA VAL A 264 21.74 -10.29 -0.66
C VAL A 264 20.84 -9.08 -0.38
N SER A 265 19.70 -8.98 -1.07
CA SER A 265 18.73 -7.90 -0.88
C SER A 265 18.21 -7.85 0.56
N LEU A 266 17.67 -8.97 1.05
CA LEU A 266 17.12 -9.06 2.41
C LEU A 266 18.21 -8.90 3.48
N GLY A 267 19.40 -9.47 3.25
CA GLY A 267 20.53 -9.38 4.18
C GLY A 267 21.08 -7.97 4.34
N ILE A 268 21.32 -7.26 3.23
CA ILE A 268 21.77 -5.87 3.27
C ILE A 268 20.67 -4.97 3.85
N GLY A 269 19.40 -5.17 3.47
CA GLY A 269 18.30 -4.39 4.04
C GLY A 269 18.18 -4.55 5.55
N GLY A 270 18.37 -5.76 6.09
CA GLY A 270 18.40 -5.99 7.53
C GLY A 270 19.60 -5.32 8.23
N TYR A 271 20.77 -5.22 7.59
CA TYR A 271 21.89 -4.45 8.14
C TYR A 271 21.67 -2.92 8.10
N LEU A 272 20.93 -2.45 7.10
CA LEU A 272 20.57 -1.04 6.98
C LEU A 272 19.40 -0.66 7.89
N GLY A 273 18.76 -1.62 8.57
CA GLY A 273 17.59 -1.38 9.42
C GLY A 273 16.35 -0.99 8.62
N ILE A 274 16.25 -1.42 7.36
CA ILE A 274 15.07 -1.14 6.52
C ILE A 274 13.92 -2.00 7.05
N PRO A 275 12.80 -1.40 7.51
CA PRO A 275 11.68 -2.15 8.04
C PRO A 275 11.01 -2.98 6.94
N PHE A 276 10.59 -4.18 7.31
CA PHE A 276 9.87 -5.08 6.42
C PHE A 276 8.37 -4.85 6.56
N THR A 277 7.82 -4.08 5.63
CA THR A 277 6.41 -3.64 5.57
C THR A 277 5.61 -4.43 4.52
N PRO A 278 4.26 -4.39 4.53
CA PRO A 278 3.45 -5.10 3.53
C PRO A 278 3.76 -4.71 2.07
N PRO A 279 3.96 -3.42 1.70
CA PRO A 279 4.43 -3.07 0.36
C PRO A 279 5.83 -3.60 0.04
N SER A 280 6.81 -3.47 0.94
CA SER A 280 8.17 -3.97 0.71
C SER A 280 8.25 -5.51 0.67
N ALA A 281 7.27 -6.21 1.23
CA ALA A 281 7.16 -7.68 1.15
C ALA A 281 7.01 -8.20 -0.28
N SER A 282 6.61 -7.35 -1.24
CA SER A 282 6.58 -7.69 -2.66
C SER A 282 7.98 -7.67 -3.32
N ALA A 283 9.01 -7.10 -2.68
CA ALA A 283 10.33 -6.94 -3.29
C ALA A 283 11.01 -8.26 -3.69
N PRO A 284 11.00 -9.35 -2.88
CA PRO A 284 11.54 -10.64 -3.31
C PRO A 284 10.89 -11.19 -4.58
N LEU A 285 9.58 -10.98 -4.74
CA LEU A 285 8.83 -11.38 -5.93
C LEU A 285 9.22 -10.53 -7.15
N ILE A 286 9.35 -9.22 -6.98
CA ILE A 286 9.84 -8.33 -8.05
C ILE A 286 11.26 -8.72 -8.46
N ILE A 287 12.17 -8.95 -7.50
CA ILE A 287 13.54 -9.39 -7.78
C ILE A 287 13.54 -10.72 -8.52
N LEU A 288 12.73 -11.68 -8.08
CA LEU A 288 12.57 -12.99 -8.72
C LEU A 288 12.26 -12.83 -10.21
N THR A 289 11.26 -12.00 -10.55
CA THR A 289 10.83 -11.76 -11.95
C THR A 289 11.86 -11.01 -12.79
N VAL A 290 12.45 -9.93 -12.28
CA VAL A 290 13.40 -9.09 -13.04
C VAL A 290 14.78 -9.78 -13.19
N ALA A 291 15.29 -10.42 -12.14
CA ALA A 291 16.58 -11.11 -12.16
C ALA A 291 16.63 -12.26 -13.19
N LEU A 292 15.46 -12.81 -13.53
CA LEU A 292 15.34 -13.87 -14.51
C LEU A 292 15.74 -13.43 -15.92
N ALA A 293 15.36 -12.21 -16.33
CA ALA A 293 15.59 -11.71 -17.69
C ALA A 293 17.09 -11.75 -18.07
N ASN A 294 17.96 -11.29 -17.17
CA ASN A 294 19.42 -11.30 -17.36
C ASN A 294 19.96 -12.71 -17.64
N SER A 295 19.52 -13.70 -16.85
CA SER A 295 19.94 -15.09 -17.00
C SER A 295 19.43 -15.69 -18.31
N VAL A 296 18.18 -15.41 -18.69
CA VAL A 296 17.58 -15.89 -19.94
C VAL A 296 18.34 -15.36 -21.16
N HIS A 297 18.65 -14.05 -21.21
CA HIS A 297 19.39 -13.46 -22.33
C HIS A 297 20.78 -14.10 -22.53
N ILE A 298 21.50 -14.38 -21.44
CA ILE A 298 22.81 -15.06 -21.50
C ILE A 298 22.66 -16.53 -21.91
N LEU A 299 21.73 -17.25 -21.30
CA LEU A 299 21.57 -18.68 -21.54
C LEU A 299 21.08 -18.99 -22.96
N VAL A 300 20.15 -18.22 -23.51
CA VAL A 300 19.63 -18.46 -24.87
C VAL A 300 20.75 -18.35 -25.91
N ILE A 301 21.58 -17.31 -25.87
CA ILE A 301 22.71 -17.17 -26.81
C ILE A 301 23.77 -18.24 -26.55
N PHE A 302 24.02 -18.60 -25.28
CA PHE A 302 24.94 -19.68 -24.94
C PHE A 302 24.50 -21.01 -25.57
N TYR A 303 23.23 -21.41 -25.41
CA TYR A 303 22.72 -22.65 -25.98
C TYR A 303 22.69 -22.67 -27.52
N GLN A 304 22.49 -21.51 -28.16
CA GLN A 304 22.57 -21.36 -29.62
C GLN A 304 24.02 -21.47 -30.14
N GLY A 305 25.00 -21.06 -29.34
CA GLY A 305 26.42 -21.12 -29.71
C GLY A 305 27.08 -22.49 -29.49
N LEU A 306 26.37 -23.45 -28.90
CA LEU A 306 26.89 -24.80 -28.66
C LEU A 306 26.88 -25.64 -29.94
N THR A 307 27.98 -26.34 -30.19
CA THR A 307 28.07 -27.38 -31.22
C THR A 307 27.64 -28.75 -30.66
N PRO A 308 27.18 -29.69 -31.51
CA PRO A 308 26.85 -31.05 -31.08
C PRO A 308 28.04 -31.70 -30.38
N GLY A 309 27.83 -32.22 -29.17
CA GLY A 309 28.89 -32.87 -28.38
C GLY A 309 29.95 -31.92 -27.81
N ALA A 310 29.68 -30.60 -27.74
CA ALA A 310 30.60 -29.62 -27.20
C ALA A 310 31.15 -30.03 -25.81
N LYS A 311 32.46 -30.32 -25.80
CA LYS A 311 33.26 -30.49 -24.58
C LYS A 311 33.44 -29.14 -23.88
N LYS A 312 34.06 -29.14 -22.69
CA LYS A 312 34.29 -27.93 -21.88
C LYS A 312 34.82 -26.74 -22.69
N ALA A 313 35.84 -26.91 -23.52
CA ALA A 313 36.39 -25.84 -24.35
C ALA A 313 35.35 -25.21 -25.30
N GLY A 314 34.45 -26.01 -25.89
CA GLY A 314 33.36 -25.50 -26.74
C GLY A 314 32.33 -24.68 -25.95
N ARG A 315 32.02 -25.11 -24.70
CA ARG A 315 31.13 -24.35 -23.80
C ARG A 315 31.74 -23.00 -23.41
N GLU A 316 33.05 -22.96 -23.19
CA GLU A 316 33.76 -21.72 -22.86
C GLU A 316 33.71 -20.70 -23.99
N VAL A 317 33.93 -21.15 -25.23
CA VAL A 317 33.84 -20.29 -26.42
C VAL A 317 32.40 -19.78 -26.61
N ALA A 318 31.41 -20.66 -26.51
CA ALA A 318 30.00 -20.28 -26.62
C ALA A 318 29.59 -19.25 -25.54
N MET A 319 30.04 -19.44 -24.29
CA MET A 319 29.73 -18.52 -23.19
C MET A 319 30.46 -17.18 -23.34
N GLN A 320 31.71 -17.17 -23.80
CA GLN A 320 32.44 -15.94 -24.09
C GLN A 320 31.73 -15.11 -25.18
N GLU A 321 31.21 -15.75 -26.22
CA GLU A 321 30.44 -15.07 -27.25
C GLU A 321 29.09 -14.58 -26.73
N SER A 322 28.38 -15.38 -25.91
CA SER A 322 27.15 -14.93 -25.26
C SER A 322 27.37 -13.69 -24.40
N LEU A 323 28.39 -13.70 -23.54
CA LEU A 323 28.77 -12.53 -22.75
C LEU A 323 29.14 -11.34 -23.62
N ARG A 324 29.93 -11.54 -24.69
CA ARG A 324 30.27 -10.45 -25.62
C ARG A 324 29.02 -9.80 -26.23
N LEU A 325 28.01 -10.58 -26.57
CA LEU A 325 26.81 -10.09 -27.23
C LEU A 325 25.79 -9.45 -26.28
N ASN A 326 25.84 -9.77 -24.99
CA ASN A 326 24.84 -9.38 -24.00
C ASN A 326 25.37 -8.47 -22.88
N LEU A 327 26.68 -8.37 -22.65
CA LEU A 327 27.23 -7.62 -21.50
C LEU A 327 26.80 -6.14 -21.50
N GLN A 328 26.92 -5.45 -22.64
CA GLN A 328 26.51 -4.04 -22.73
C GLN A 328 24.98 -3.89 -22.58
N PRO A 329 24.12 -4.62 -23.32
CA PRO A 329 22.67 -4.58 -23.10
C PRO A 329 22.30 -4.83 -21.63
N ILE A 330 22.74 -5.96 -21.05
CA ILE A 330 22.39 -6.35 -19.68
C ILE A 330 22.87 -5.32 -18.64
N PHE A 331 24.03 -4.70 -18.85
CA PHE A 331 24.49 -3.61 -17.98
C PHE A 331 23.59 -2.39 -18.06
N LEU A 332 23.22 -1.97 -19.28
CA LEU A 332 22.37 -0.81 -19.48
C LEU A 332 20.97 -1.05 -18.90
N THR A 333 20.42 -2.24 -19.10
CA THR A 333 19.07 -2.58 -18.65
C THR A 333 19.04 -2.71 -17.13
N SER A 334 20.03 -3.35 -16.52
CA SER A 334 20.18 -3.38 -15.06
C SER A 334 20.36 -1.97 -14.48
N LEU A 335 21.12 -1.09 -15.15
CA LEU A 335 21.30 0.30 -14.73
C LEU A 335 20.00 1.12 -14.83
N THR A 336 19.25 1.00 -15.93
CA THR A 336 17.98 1.71 -16.11
C THR A 336 16.93 1.22 -15.14
N THR A 337 16.87 -0.08 -14.86
CA THR A 337 15.95 -0.63 -13.86
C THR A 337 16.33 -0.15 -12.46
N THR A 338 17.62 -0.17 -12.11
CA THR A 338 18.09 0.42 -10.85
C THR A 338 17.69 1.89 -10.73
N ILE A 339 17.82 2.70 -11.78
CA ILE A 339 17.39 4.11 -11.76
C ILE A 339 15.88 4.24 -11.57
N GLY A 340 15.08 3.43 -12.29
CA GLY A 340 13.61 3.48 -12.18
C GLY A 340 13.08 3.09 -10.80
N PHE A 341 13.75 2.18 -10.08
CA PHE A 341 13.44 1.86 -8.69
C PHE A 341 14.06 2.86 -7.70
N LEU A 342 15.24 3.43 -7.98
CA LEU A 342 15.84 4.46 -7.12
C LEU A 342 14.98 5.72 -7.05
N THR A 343 14.27 6.08 -8.13
CA THR A 343 13.34 7.22 -8.10
C THR A 343 12.15 7.01 -7.18
N LEU A 344 11.87 5.79 -6.70
CA LEU A 344 10.90 5.56 -5.62
C LEU A 344 11.34 6.20 -4.30
N ASN A 345 12.62 6.50 -4.10
CA ASN A 345 13.07 7.27 -2.93
C ASN A 345 12.52 8.70 -2.90
N LEU A 346 11.96 9.20 -4.01
CA LEU A 346 11.24 10.47 -4.08
C LEU A 346 9.76 10.34 -3.66
N SER A 347 9.29 9.14 -3.34
CA SER A 347 7.92 8.90 -2.84
C SER A 347 7.75 9.59 -1.50
N GLU A 348 6.55 10.09 -1.20
CA GLU A 348 6.21 10.61 0.13
C GLU A 348 5.92 9.47 1.13
N VAL A 349 5.79 8.24 0.64
CA VAL A 349 5.38 7.06 1.40
C VAL A 349 6.60 6.14 1.62
N PRO A 350 7.17 6.08 2.83
CA PRO A 350 8.40 5.32 3.11
C PRO A 350 8.38 3.84 2.65
N PRO A 351 7.29 3.07 2.83
CA PRO A 351 7.23 1.67 2.40
C PRO A 351 7.57 1.44 0.91
N PHE A 352 7.23 2.39 0.03
CA PHE A 352 7.61 2.29 -1.38
C PHE A 352 9.07 2.65 -1.64
N ARG A 353 9.66 3.55 -0.83
CA ARG A 353 11.12 3.81 -0.84
C ARG A 353 11.88 2.55 -0.45
N ASP A 354 11.44 1.92 0.64
CA ASP A 354 12.03 0.70 1.19
C ASP A 354 11.94 -0.47 0.21
N MET A 355 10.76 -0.68 -0.38
CA MET A 355 10.55 -1.62 -1.48
C MET A 355 11.54 -1.37 -2.62
N GLY A 356 11.66 -0.12 -3.08
CA GLY A 356 12.61 0.27 -4.13
C GLY A 356 14.05 -0.06 -3.79
N ASN A 357 14.46 0.22 -2.55
CA ASN A 357 15.82 -0.05 -2.07
C ASN A 357 16.14 -1.55 -2.00
N PHE A 358 15.22 -2.38 -1.50
CA PHE A 358 15.36 -3.83 -1.57
C PHE A 358 15.53 -4.31 -3.02
N VAL A 359 14.68 -3.85 -3.93
CA VAL A 359 14.73 -4.24 -5.34
C VAL A 359 16.04 -3.78 -6.00
N VAL A 360 16.52 -2.56 -5.75
CA VAL A 360 17.79 -2.04 -6.27
C VAL A 360 18.97 -2.92 -5.85
N ILE A 361 19.04 -3.33 -4.58
CA ILE A 361 20.08 -4.23 -4.08
C ILE A 361 19.97 -5.60 -4.77
N GLY A 362 18.76 -6.12 -4.92
CA GLY A 362 18.50 -7.40 -5.58
C GLY A 362 18.87 -7.42 -7.06
N ILE A 363 18.50 -6.36 -7.81
CA ILE A 363 18.81 -6.24 -9.24
C ILE A 363 20.30 -6.02 -9.46
N THR A 364 20.94 -5.16 -8.65
CA THR A 364 22.38 -4.90 -8.76
C THR A 364 23.18 -6.17 -8.46
N SER A 365 22.81 -6.92 -7.42
CA SER A 365 23.44 -8.21 -7.13
C SER A 365 23.15 -9.26 -8.21
N SER A 366 21.93 -9.31 -8.77
CA SER A 366 21.57 -10.19 -9.90
C SER A 366 22.40 -9.90 -11.14
N PHE A 367 22.63 -8.63 -11.48
CA PHE A 367 23.53 -8.26 -12.57
C PHE A 367 24.94 -8.82 -12.34
N ILE A 368 25.51 -8.62 -11.15
CA ILE A 368 26.85 -9.11 -10.82
C ILE A 368 26.89 -10.64 -10.93
N LEU A 369 25.91 -11.34 -10.34
CA LEU A 369 25.82 -12.80 -10.34
C LEU A 369 25.59 -13.39 -11.73
N SER A 370 24.72 -12.79 -12.54
CA SER A 370 24.40 -13.26 -13.90
C SER A 370 25.58 -13.09 -14.86
N VAL A 371 26.45 -12.10 -14.66
CA VAL A 371 27.64 -11.87 -15.50
C VAL A 371 28.86 -12.63 -14.99
N THR A 372 28.94 -12.97 -13.69
CA THR A 372 30.12 -13.62 -13.10
C THR A 372 29.87 -15.07 -12.70
N PHE A 373 28.96 -15.30 -11.75
CA PHE A 373 28.67 -16.61 -11.17
C PHE A 373 27.99 -17.57 -12.17
N LEU A 374 26.98 -17.10 -12.90
CA LEU A 374 26.22 -17.92 -13.85
C LEU A 374 27.11 -18.50 -14.97
N PRO A 375 27.95 -17.71 -15.68
CA PRO A 375 28.89 -18.23 -16.68
C PRO A 375 29.90 -19.23 -16.09
N ALA A 376 30.42 -18.95 -14.89
CA ALA A 376 31.37 -19.84 -14.22
C ALA A 376 30.74 -21.21 -13.94
N LEU A 377 29.48 -21.23 -13.47
CA LEU A 377 28.73 -22.45 -13.17
C LEU A 377 28.36 -23.22 -14.44
N MET A 378 27.77 -22.54 -15.43
CA MET A 378 27.27 -23.17 -16.66
C MET A 378 28.35 -23.79 -17.54
N THR A 379 29.60 -23.31 -17.46
CA THR A 379 30.71 -23.95 -18.21
C THR A 379 31.19 -25.27 -17.60
N LEU A 380 30.84 -25.55 -16.35
CA LEU A 380 31.12 -26.84 -15.70
C LEU A 380 29.96 -27.84 -15.89
N LEU A 381 28.72 -27.34 -15.93
CA LEU A 381 27.54 -28.17 -16.04
C LEU A 381 27.33 -28.76 -17.45
N PRO A 382 26.64 -29.91 -17.56
CA PRO A 382 26.22 -30.44 -18.85
C PRO A 382 25.27 -29.47 -19.58
N ALA A 383 25.62 -29.12 -20.82
CA ALA A 383 24.79 -28.29 -21.68
C ALA A 383 24.64 -28.97 -23.04
N ARG A 384 23.40 -28.99 -23.56
CA ARG A 384 23.09 -29.46 -24.91
C ARG A 384 22.70 -28.27 -25.77
N GLU A 385 22.96 -28.40 -27.06
CA GLU A 385 22.49 -27.44 -28.06
C GLU A 385 20.97 -27.34 -28.04
N ARG A 386 20.46 -26.16 -28.40
CA ARG A 386 19.02 -25.92 -28.58
C ARG A 386 18.75 -25.50 -30.02
N PRO A 387 18.23 -26.39 -30.89
CA PRO A 387 17.83 -26.00 -32.23
C PRO A 387 16.57 -25.12 -32.15
N MET A 388 16.65 -23.89 -32.66
CA MET A 388 15.59 -22.88 -32.57
C MET A 388 14.91 -22.63 -33.92
N ASN A 389 14.65 -23.72 -34.66
CA ASN A 389 14.21 -23.65 -36.07
C ASN A 389 12.81 -23.04 -36.21
N TRP A 390 11.89 -23.37 -35.29
CA TRP A 390 10.51 -22.86 -35.34
C TRP A 390 10.42 -21.43 -34.80
N GLU A 391 11.16 -21.10 -33.73
CA GLU A 391 11.19 -19.75 -33.17
C GLU A 391 11.76 -18.74 -34.18
N SER A 392 12.84 -19.11 -34.88
CA SER A 392 13.46 -18.29 -35.92
C SER A 392 12.50 -18.07 -37.10
N ALA A 393 11.78 -19.12 -37.53
CA ALA A 393 10.78 -19.00 -38.59
C ALA A 393 9.62 -18.07 -38.19
N MET A 394 9.12 -18.19 -36.96
CA MET A 394 8.08 -17.32 -36.41
C MET A 394 8.53 -15.85 -36.36
N MET A 395 9.74 -15.58 -35.87
CA MET A 395 10.29 -14.22 -35.82
C MET A 395 10.54 -13.63 -37.21
N ASN A 396 10.97 -14.44 -38.17
CA ASN A 396 11.12 -13.98 -39.55
C ASN A 396 9.76 -13.65 -40.19
N HIS A 397 8.72 -14.44 -39.91
CA HIS A 397 7.37 -14.16 -40.38
C HIS A 397 6.82 -12.88 -39.77
N LEU A 398 6.96 -12.71 -38.44
CA LEU A 398 6.54 -11.49 -37.73
C LEU A 398 7.28 -10.26 -38.27
N ALA A 399 8.60 -10.35 -38.45
CA ALA A 399 9.39 -9.27 -39.04
C ALA A 399 8.89 -8.90 -40.44
N GLY A 400 8.64 -9.89 -41.29
CA GLY A 400 8.11 -9.68 -42.64
C GLY A 400 6.73 -9.03 -42.63
N PHE A 401 5.86 -9.42 -41.70
CA PHE A 401 4.55 -8.81 -41.52
C PHE A 401 4.67 -7.33 -41.10
N VAL A 402 5.49 -7.03 -40.10
CA VAL A 402 5.69 -5.67 -39.56
C VAL A 402 6.31 -4.75 -40.61
N VAL A 403 7.35 -5.20 -41.32
CA VAL A 403 8.02 -4.42 -42.35
C VAL A 403 7.08 -4.15 -43.54
N ARG A 404 6.31 -5.15 -43.98
CA ARG A 404 5.35 -5.02 -45.09
C ARG A 404 4.19 -4.06 -44.77
N HIS A 405 3.67 -4.09 -43.54
CA HIS A 405 2.50 -3.30 -43.14
C HIS A 405 2.83 -2.07 -42.30
N ARG A 406 4.11 -1.65 -42.26
CA ARG A 406 4.66 -0.57 -41.41
C ARG A 406 3.81 0.70 -41.35
N GLY A 407 3.25 1.15 -42.48
CA GLY A 407 2.44 2.38 -42.53
C GLY A 407 1.09 2.23 -41.84
N ARG A 408 0.40 1.11 -42.07
CA ARG A 408 -0.90 0.81 -41.46
C ARG A 408 -0.75 0.54 -39.96
N LEU A 409 0.26 -0.25 -39.57
CA LEU A 409 0.55 -0.55 -38.17
C LEU A 409 0.89 0.71 -37.37
N PHE A 410 1.72 1.59 -37.92
CA PHE A 410 1.99 2.88 -37.28
C PHE A 410 0.71 3.68 -37.06
N GLY A 411 -0.13 3.84 -38.10
CA GLY A 411 -1.37 4.59 -38.01
C GLY A 411 -2.36 4.00 -37.00
N SER A 412 -2.54 2.68 -37.01
CA SER A 412 -3.43 1.99 -36.06
C SER A 412 -2.92 2.07 -34.62
N MET A 413 -1.62 1.87 -34.39
CA MET A 413 -1.04 1.96 -33.05
C MET A 413 -1.16 3.39 -32.50
N VAL A 414 -0.89 4.40 -33.31
CA VAL A 414 -1.09 5.81 -32.91
C VAL A 414 -2.56 6.08 -32.61
N GLY A 415 -3.49 5.59 -33.45
CA GLY A 415 -4.93 5.74 -33.23
C GLY A 415 -5.39 5.10 -31.92
N ILE A 416 -5.02 3.84 -31.67
CA ILE A 416 -5.34 3.12 -30.42
C ILE A 416 -4.74 3.85 -29.21
N THR A 417 -3.50 4.29 -29.32
CA THR A 417 -2.82 5.05 -28.26
C THR A 417 -3.57 6.33 -27.92
N LEU A 418 -3.96 7.13 -28.93
CA LEU A 418 -4.73 8.36 -28.72
C LEU A 418 -6.10 8.11 -28.10
N VAL A 419 -6.79 7.04 -28.52
CA VAL A 419 -8.08 6.64 -27.94
C VAL A 419 -7.91 6.30 -26.46
N LEU A 420 -6.95 5.44 -26.09
CA LEU A 420 -6.73 5.08 -24.69
C LEU A 420 -6.28 6.29 -23.86
N ILE A 421 -5.37 7.11 -24.37
CA ILE A 421 -4.92 8.34 -23.69
C ILE A 421 -6.08 9.30 -23.40
N ALA A 422 -7.09 9.37 -24.27
CA ALA A 422 -8.27 10.22 -24.06
C ALA A 422 -9.07 9.85 -22.80
N PHE A 423 -8.90 8.63 -22.27
CA PHE A 423 -9.55 8.17 -21.04
C PHE A 423 -8.70 8.36 -19.77
N ILE A 424 -7.44 8.80 -19.88
CA ILE A 424 -6.61 9.11 -18.70
C ILE A 424 -7.29 10.09 -17.73
N PRO A 425 -7.95 11.19 -18.19
CA PRO A 425 -8.62 12.13 -17.29
C PRO A 425 -9.78 11.55 -16.47
N GLN A 426 -10.27 10.34 -16.79
CA GLN A 426 -11.29 9.65 -16.00
C GLN A 426 -10.72 9.01 -14.74
N ASN A 427 -9.40 8.95 -14.59
CA ASN A 427 -8.78 8.47 -13.37
C ASN A 427 -8.85 9.54 -12.28
N GLU A 428 -9.51 9.22 -11.17
CA GLU A 428 -9.55 10.03 -9.97
C GLU A 428 -8.57 9.50 -8.92
N LEU A 429 -7.90 10.41 -8.21
CA LEU A 429 -7.06 10.03 -7.08
C LEU A 429 -7.97 9.72 -5.89
N ASN A 430 -8.01 8.45 -5.48
CA ASN A 430 -8.85 7.99 -4.38
C ASN A 430 -8.10 6.95 -3.53
N ASP A 431 -8.01 7.21 -2.22
CA ASP A 431 -7.32 6.35 -1.25
C ASP A 431 -8.25 6.03 -0.09
N VAL A 432 -9.01 4.95 -0.24
CA VAL A 432 -9.89 4.40 0.81
C VAL A 432 -9.13 3.27 1.51
N PHE A 433 -8.52 3.57 2.65
CA PHE A 433 -7.59 2.63 3.30
C PHE A 433 -8.25 1.33 3.78
N VAL A 434 -9.56 1.33 4.09
CA VAL A 434 -10.28 0.09 4.44
C VAL A 434 -10.37 -0.85 3.22
N HIS A 435 -10.40 -0.30 2.00
CA HIS A 435 -10.39 -1.09 0.76
C HIS A 435 -9.00 -1.62 0.40
N TYR A 436 -7.98 -1.37 1.23
CA TYR A 436 -6.67 -1.99 1.03
C TYR A 436 -6.70 -3.50 1.30
N LEU A 437 -7.72 -3.98 2.00
CA LEU A 437 -7.92 -5.41 2.23
C LEU A 437 -9.11 -5.89 1.38
N ASP A 438 -8.89 -7.00 0.68
CA ASP A 438 -9.91 -7.71 -0.09
C ASP A 438 -11.03 -8.25 0.83
N GLU A 439 -12.23 -8.41 0.30
CA GLU A 439 -13.39 -9.05 0.93
C GLU A 439 -13.11 -10.46 1.46
N ARG A 440 -12.04 -11.14 1.03
CA ARG A 440 -11.57 -12.40 1.63
C ARG A 440 -11.09 -12.26 3.08
N VAL A 441 -10.74 -11.06 3.53
CA VAL A 441 -10.18 -10.80 4.87
C VAL A 441 -11.29 -10.57 5.88
N GLU A 442 -11.26 -11.29 7.00
CA GLU A 442 -12.27 -11.20 8.08
C GLU A 442 -12.49 -9.76 8.56
N PHE A 443 -11.41 -9.00 8.81
CA PHE A 443 -11.50 -7.59 9.19
C PHE A 443 -12.27 -6.74 8.17
N ARG A 444 -12.10 -7.00 6.87
CA ARG A 444 -12.79 -6.26 5.80
C ARG A 444 -14.29 -6.51 5.88
N GLN A 445 -14.69 -7.78 5.96
CA GLN A 445 -16.09 -8.20 6.08
C GLN A 445 -16.77 -7.61 7.31
N ASP A 446 -16.14 -7.74 8.49
CA ASP A 446 -16.70 -7.27 9.75
C ASP A 446 -16.82 -5.73 9.79
N THR A 447 -15.87 -5.02 9.17
CA THR A 447 -15.89 -3.56 9.06
C THR A 447 -16.95 -3.06 8.09
N ASP A 448 -17.20 -3.78 6.99
CA ASP A 448 -18.29 -3.46 6.06
C ASP A 448 -19.66 -3.64 6.71
N ILE A 449 -19.87 -4.74 7.44
CA ILE A 449 -21.09 -4.95 8.24
C ILE A 449 -21.27 -3.83 9.26
N LEU A 450 -20.20 -3.39 9.92
CA LEU A 450 -20.25 -2.27 10.85
C LEU A 450 -20.67 -0.97 10.16
N ASN A 451 -20.12 -0.70 8.96
CA ASN A 451 -20.47 0.46 8.16
C ASN A 451 -21.92 0.44 7.68
N GLU A 452 -22.45 -0.72 7.29
CA GLU A 452 -23.86 -0.87 6.89
C GLU A 452 -24.83 -0.48 8.02
N HIS A 453 -24.48 -0.80 9.27
CA HIS A 453 -25.34 -0.52 10.41
C HIS A 453 -25.20 0.89 10.97
N LEU A 454 -23.97 1.40 11.10
CA LEU A 454 -23.71 2.74 11.68
C LEU A 454 -23.64 3.86 10.65
N GLY A 455 -23.27 3.56 9.40
CA GLY A 455 -23.10 4.53 8.32
C GLY A 455 -21.83 5.37 8.39
N GLY A 456 -20.97 5.21 9.42
CA GLY A 456 -19.76 6.00 9.61
C GLY A 456 -18.63 5.25 10.29
N LEU A 457 -17.52 5.09 9.58
CA LEU A 457 -16.26 4.48 10.05
C LEU A 457 -15.14 5.51 10.23
N TYR A 458 -15.18 6.59 9.45
CA TYR A 458 -14.12 7.57 9.40
C TYR A 458 -14.34 8.64 10.46
N ARG A 459 -13.26 9.14 11.02
CA ARG A 459 -13.27 10.19 12.02
C ARG A 459 -12.33 11.31 11.62
N ILE A 460 -12.74 12.54 11.87
CA ILE A 460 -11.89 13.72 11.78
C ILE A 460 -11.96 14.43 13.13
N ASP A 461 -10.82 14.72 13.73
CA ASP A 461 -10.75 15.43 15.00
C ASP A 461 -10.24 16.84 14.83
N TYR A 462 -10.98 17.78 15.40
CA TYR A 462 -10.65 19.19 15.42
C TYR A 462 -10.20 19.57 16.84
N PRO A 463 -8.90 19.78 17.07
CA PRO A 463 -8.42 20.34 18.33
C PRO A 463 -8.70 21.85 18.36
N LEU A 464 -9.62 22.27 19.22
CA LEU A 464 -10.06 23.66 19.34
C LEU A 464 -9.43 24.27 20.61
N ASP A 465 -8.54 25.25 20.44
CA ASP A 465 -7.85 25.93 21.54
C ASP A 465 -8.45 27.32 21.80
N SER A 466 -8.72 27.63 23.07
CA SER A 466 -9.18 28.94 23.49
C SER A 466 -8.03 29.97 23.64
N GLY A 467 -6.77 29.53 23.54
CA GLY A 467 -5.56 30.32 23.70
C GLY A 467 -5.25 30.76 25.14
N LYS A 468 -5.99 30.23 26.13
CA LYS A 468 -5.88 30.62 27.55
C LYS A 468 -6.10 29.42 28.46
N ALA A 469 -5.31 29.29 29.52
CA ALA A 469 -5.52 28.26 30.54
C ALA A 469 -6.93 28.37 31.16
N ASN A 470 -7.59 27.23 31.37
CA ASN A 470 -8.98 27.14 31.82
C ASN A 470 -9.99 27.89 30.92
N GLY A 471 -9.63 28.18 29.66
CA GLY A 471 -10.49 28.93 28.75
C GLY A 471 -11.65 28.12 28.16
N ILE A 472 -11.66 26.78 28.28
CA ILE A 472 -12.82 25.96 27.90
C ILE A 472 -14.10 26.32 28.67
N HIS A 473 -13.96 26.97 29.83
CA HIS A 473 -15.10 27.41 30.65
C HIS A 473 -15.71 28.72 30.15
N ASP A 474 -15.08 29.41 29.20
CA ASP A 474 -15.56 30.67 28.68
C ASP A 474 -16.87 30.45 27.88
N PRO A 475 -18.00 31.07 28.27
CA PRO A 475 -19.27 30.94 27.55
C PRO A 475 -19.19 31.37 26.09
N ASP A 476 -18.29 32.31 25.77
CA ASP A 476 -18.04 32.76 24.42
C ASP A 476 -17.39 31.65 23.57
N PHE A 477 -16.36 30.99 24.10
CA PHE A 477 -15.70 29.87 23.46
C PHE A 477 -16.63 28.65 23.30
N LEU A 478 -17.42 28.34 24.33
CA LEU A 478 -18.41 27.26 24.26
C LEU A 478 -19.49 27.51 23.22
N ARG A 479 -19.92 28.76 23.03
CA ARG A 479 -20.87 29.15 21.97
C ARG A 479 -20.26 28.96 20.59
N ASP A 480 -19.00 29.34 20.40
CA ASP A 480 -18.27 29.15 19.15
C ASP A 480 -18.16 27.64 18.81
N ILE A 481 -17.82 26.79 19.79
CA ILE A 481 -17.78 25.33 19.61
C ILE A 481 -19.16 24.75 19.26
N ASP A 482 -20.21 25.17 19.98
CA ASP A 482 -21.57 24.65 19.73
C ASP A 482 -22.10 25.07 18.35
N ALA A 483 -21.79 26.29 17.91
CA ALA A 483 -22.13 26.76 16.58
C ALA A 483 -21.42 25.92 15.51
N PHE A 484 -20.14 25.61 15.72
CA PHE A 484 -19.38 24.73 14.81
C PHE A 484 -19.94 23.30 14.80
N ALA A 485 -20.24 22.74 15.98
CA ALA A 485 -20.83 21.40 16.10
C ALA A 485 -22.20 21.32 15.40
N LYS A 486 -23.04 22.34 15.51
CA LYS A 486 -24.33 22.42 14.78
C LYS A 486 -24.11 22.47 13.27
N TRP A 487 -23.22 23.34 12.79
CA TRP A 487 -22.91 23.43 11.37
C TRP A 487 -22.38 22.11 10.80
N LEU A 488 -21.51 21.41 11.54
CA LEU A 488 -21.01 20.09 11.15
C LEU A 488 -22.14 19.06 11.06
N ARG A 489 -23.09 19.04 12.00
CA ARG A 489 -24.25 18.12 11.97
C ARG A 489 -25.18 18.36 10.78
N GLU A 490 -25.19 19.57 10.21
CA GLU A 490 -25.96 19.89 9.01
C GLU A 490 -25.29 19.40 7.72
N GLN A 491 -24.01 18.99 7.78
CA GLN A 491 -23.31 18.48 6.60
C GLN A 491 -23.79 17.05 6.26
N PRO A 492 -24.12 16.76 4.98
CA PRO A 492 -24.65 15.46 4.57
C PRO A 492 -23.65 14.30 4.75
N GLU A 493 -22.36 14.60 4.89
CA GLU A 493 -21.31 13.61 5.10
C GLU A 493 -21.13 13.20 6.56
N VAL A 494 -21.64 13.98 7.51
CA VAL A 494 -21.43 13.82 8.95
C VAL A 494 -22.54 12.95 9.55
N ILE A 495 -22.14 11.91 10.27
CA ILE A 495 -23.04 10.96 10.94
C ILE A 495 -23.24 11.33 12.41
N HIS A 496 -22.16 11.67 13.10
CA HIS A 496 -22.17 11.95 14.53
C HIS A 496 -21.08 12.95 14.90
N ILE A 497 -21.37 13.83 15.86
CA ILE A 497 -20.43 14.78 16.44
C ILE A 497 -20.28 14.51 17.93
N ASN A 498 -19.05 14.27 18.37
CA ASN A 498 -18.66 14.14 19.76
C ASN A 498 -18.06 15.46 20.25
N THR A 499 -18.74 16.14 21.18
CA THR A 499 -18.34 17.46 21.69
C THR A 499 -18.68 17.63 23.17
N ILE A 500 -17.83 18.33 23.90
CA ILE A 500 -18.06 18.65 25.32
C ILE A 500 -19.29 19.53 25.54
N THR A 501 -19.70 20.30 24.52
CA THR A 501 -20.84 21.22 24.62
C THR A 501 -22.16 20.49 24.85
N ASP A 502 -22.33 19.28 24.31
CA ASP A 502 -23.52 18.45 24.56
C ASP A 502 -23.59 18.02 26.03
N THR A 503 -22.45 17.61 26.59
CA THR A 503 -22.33 17.27 28.02
C THR A 503 -22.72 18.46 28.90
N LEU A 504 -22.22 19.66 28.61
CA LEU A 504 -22.51 20.86 29.40
C LEU A 504 -23.99 21.28 29.31
N LYS A 505 -24.63 21.15 28.15
CA LYS A 505 -26.07 21.41 28.01
C LYS A 505 -26.91 20.41 28.81
N ARG A 506 -26.54 19.12 28.78
CA ARG A 506 -27.20 18.09 29.58
C ARG A 506 -27.08 18.37 31.07
N LEU A 507 -25.88 18.69 31.54
CA LEU A 507 -25.64 19.05 32.95
C LEU A 507 -26.41 20.31 33.36
N ASN A 508 -26.47 21.32 32.49
CA ASN A 508 -27.25 22.53 32.75
C ASN A 508 -28.75 22.21 32.87
N LYS A 509 -29.29 21.37 31.98
CA LYS A 509 -30.66 20.86 32.08
C LYS A 509 -30.90 20.11 33.39
N ASN A 510 -30.01 19.18 33.76
CA ASN A 510 -30.18 18.41 34.99
C ASN A 510 -30.18 19.33 36.22
N LEU A 511 -29.24 20.27 36.30
CA LEU A 511 -29.14 21.19 37.44
C LEU A 511 -30.29 22.21 37.54
N HIS A 512 -31.14 22.28 36.53
CA HIS A 512 -32.41 23.01 36.54
C HIS A 512 -33.61 22.06 36.58
N GLY A 513 -33.49 20.94 37.30
CA GLY A 513 -34.60 20.01 37.55
C GLY A 513 -35.07 19.24 36.32
N ASP A 514 -34.13 18.90 35.41
CA ASP A 514 -34.40 18.23 34.14
C ASP A 514 -35.30 19.00 33.16
N ASP A 515 -35.46 20.31 33.34
CA ASP A 515 -36.25 21.15 32.47
C ASP A 515 -35.59 21.32 31.08
N SER A 516 -36.31 20.85 30.05
CA SER A 516 -35.90 20.95 28.65
C SER A 516 -35.57 22.36 28.17
N ALA A 517 -36.15 23.42 28.77
CA ALA A 517 -35.83 24.82 28.46
C ALA A 517 -34.39 25.21 28.84
N TRP A 518 -33.73 24.39 29.66
CA TRP A 518 -32.35 24.55 30.10
C TRP A 518 -31.37 23.63 29.35
N ASN A 519 -31.80 22.97 28.27
CA ASN A 519 -30.91 22.28 27.34
C ASN A 519 -30.13 23.28 26.45
N LYS A 520 -29.40 24.19 27.10
CA LYS A 520 -28.61 25.28 26.54
C LYS A 520 -27.30 25.39 27.31
N LEU A 521 -26.31 26.06 26.74
CA LEU A 521 -25.02 26.22 27.40
C LEU A 521 -25.15 27.10 28.67
N PRO A 522 -24.28 26.89 29.67
CA PRO A 522 -24.18 27.81 30.81
C PRO A 522 -23.75 29.21 30.35
N ASN A 523 -24.34 30.24 30.95
CA ASN A 523 -24.12 31.63 30.56
C ASN A 523 -22.92 32.28 31.25
N THR A 524 -22.35 31.65 32.27
CA THR A 524 -21.20 32.17 33.03
C THR A 524 -20.10 31.14 33.14
N ARG A 525 -18.86 31.64 33.25
CA ARG A 525 -17.66 30.83 33.41
C ARG A 525 -17.71 29.94 34.66
N ASP A 526 -18.20 30.50 35.77
CA ASP A 526 -18.28 29.78 37.05
C ASP A 526 -19.26 28.61 36.98
N MET A 527 -20.41 28.77 36.32
CA MET A 527 -21.34 27.66 36.10
C MET A 527 -20.71 26.57 35.23
N ALA A 528 -20.08 26.96 34.10
CA ALA A 528 -19.42 26.00 33.22
C ALA A 528 -18.32 25.20 33.95
N ALA A 529 -17.52 25.88 34.78
CA ALA A 529 -16.49 25.26 35.59
C ALA A 529 -17.08 24.33 36.66
N GLN A 530 -18.12 24.76 37.37
CA GLN A 530 -18.77 23.96 38.41
C GLN A 530 -19.44 22.71 37.83
N TYR A 531 -20.11 22.83 36.68
CA TYR A 531 -20.77 21.69 36.03
C TYR A 531 -19.74 20.65 35.61
N LEU A 532 -18.66 21.09 34.98
CA LEU A 532 -17.58 20.20 34.57
C LEU A 532 -16.92 19.52 35.78
N LEU A 533 -16.65 20.27 36.85
CA LEU A 533 -16.05 19.73 38.07
C LEU A 533 -16.93 18.65 38.72
N LEU A 534 -18.23 18.92 38.87
CA LEU A 534 -19.19 17.96 39.43
C LEU A 534 -19.23 16.68 38.60
N TYR A 535 -19.20 16.82 37.28
CA TYR A 535 -19.18 15.68 36.38
C TYR A 535 -17.86 14.89 36.47
N GLU A 536 -16.71 15.56 36.42
CA GLU A 536 -15.38 14.95 36.55
C GLU A 536 -15.23 14.13 37.83
N ILE A 537 -15.68 14.65 38.98
CA ILE A 537 -15.61 13.94 40.28
C ILE A 537 -16.50 12.69 40.29
N ALA A 538 -17.59 12.70 39.52
CA ALA A 538 -18.56 11.62 39.51
C ALA A 538 -18.24 10.50 38.50
N LEU A 539 -17.27 10.72 37.60
CA LEU A 539 -16.87 9.72 36.61
C LEU A 539 -16.05 8.61 37.26
N PRO A 540 -16.33 7.34 36.94
CA PRO A 540 -15.51 6.23 37.42
C PRO A 540 -14.15 6.21 36.73
N TYR A 541 -13.22 5.42 37.29
CA TYR A 541 -11.89 5.22 36.72
C TYR A 541 -11.93 4.85 35.22
N GLY A 542 -11.08 5.48 34.43
CA GLY A 542 -10.95 5.28 32.98
C GLY A 542 -12.07 5.88 32.12
N LEU A 543 -13.07 6.54 32.73
CA LEU A 543 -14.09 7.33 32.01
C LEU A 543 -13.87 8.84 32.09
N ASP A 544 -12.68 9.29 32.52
CA ASP A 544 -12.32 10.70 32.62
C ASP A 544 -12.40 11.46 31.27
N LEU A 545 -12.25 12.79 31.33
CA LEU A 545 -12.43 13.68 30.18
C LEU A 545 -11.14 13.99 29.43
N ASN A 546 -10.01 13.35 29.74
CA ASN A 546 -8.74 13.61 29.06
C ASN A 546 -8.77 13.16 27.58
N ASN A 547 -9.80 12.43 27.16
CA ASN A 547 -10.03 12.10 25.75
C ASN A 547 -10.70 13.25 24.95
N GLN A 548 -11.18 14.29 25.63
CA GLN A 548 -11.90 15.42 25.04
C GLN A 548 -11.37 16.79 25.48
N ILE A 549 -10.69 16.87 26.62
CA ILE A 549 -10.22 18.11 27.24
C ILE A 549 -8.76 17.92 27.62
N ASN A 550 -7.92 18.92 27.34
CA ASN A 550 -6.52 18.87 27.72
C ASN A 550 -6.32 19.19 29.23
N VAL A 551 -5.18 18.79 29.78
CA VAL A 551 -4.90 18.88 31.24
C VAL A 551 -5.04 20.30 31.81
N ASN A 552 -4.60 21.33 31.07
CA ASN A 552 -4.68 22.73 31.51
C ASN A 552 -6.05 23.40 31.20
N LYS A 553 -7.01 22.64 30.65
CA LYS A 553 -8.35 23.09 30.29
C LYS A 553 -8.35 24.32 29.35
N SER A 554 -7.37 24.43 28.46
CA SER A 554 -7.32 25.47 27.41
C SER A 554 -7.95 25.03 26.09
N ALA A 555 -8.00 23.72 25.83
CA ALA A 555 -8.45 23.19 24.54
C ALA A 555 -9.40 22.02 24.71
N THR A 556 -10.24 21.81 23.69
CA THR A 556 -11.11 20.64 23.58
C THR A 556 -11.04 20.01 22.19
N ARG A 557 -11.18 18.68 22.15
CA ARG A 557 -11.23 17.88 20.94
C ARG A 557 -12.68 17.68 20.51
N LEU A 558 -13.05 18.20 19.35
CA LEU A 558 -14.33 17.91 18.70
C LEU A 558 -14.10 16.80 17.66
N GLY A 559 -14.75 15.65 17.84
CA GLY A 559 -14.65 14.52 16.92
C GLY A 559 -15.86 14.45 15.98
N ALA A 560 -15.63 14.41 14.68
CA ALA A 560 -16.65 14.21 13.67
C ALA A 560 -16.55 12.83 13.05
N THR A 561 -17.55 11.98 13.26
CA THR A 561 -17.71 10.71 12.56
C THR A 561 -18.41 10.97 11.24
N ILE A 562 -17.80 10.54 10.15
CA ILE A 562 -18.26 10.75 8.77
C ILE A 562 -18.44 9.40 8.07
N ARG A 563 -19.26 9.39 7.03
CA ARG A 563 -19.38 8.24 6.12
C ARG A 563 -18.05 7.95 5.43
N VAL A 564 -17.90 6.77 4.83
CA VAL A 564 -16.76 6.50 3.94
C VAL A 564 -16.88 7.45 2.74
N LEU A 565 -15.85 8.27 2.53
CA LEU A 565 -15.81 9.32 1.52
C LEU A 565 -14.56 9.16 0.64
N SER A 566 -14.62 9.71 -0.57
CA SER A 566 -13.43 9.83 -1.42
C SER A 566 -12.45 10.87 -0.86
N THR A 567 -11.18 10.78 -1.27
CA THR A 567 -10.13 11.76 -0.94
C THR A 567 -10.58 13.20 -1.21
N LYS A 568 -11.26 13.43 -2.33
CA LYS A 568 -11.75 14.74 -2.76
C LYS A 568 -12.86 15.28 -1.84
N GLU A 569 -13.80 14.42 -1.44
CA GLU A 569 -14.88 14.79 -0.53
C GLU A 569 -14.36 15.14 0.86
N ILE A 570 -13.40 14.37 1.39
CA ILE A 570 -12.77 14.62 2.70
C ILE A 570 -12.07 15.98 2.71
N LEU A 571 -11.21 16.26 1.72
CA LEU A 571 -10.53 17.55 1.60
C LEU A 571 -11.51 18.71 1.39
N ALA A 572 -12.62 18.47 0.70
CA ALA A 572 -13.66 19.49 0.51
C ALA A 572 -14.41 19.77 1.83
N LEU A 573 -14.71 18.75 2.63
CA LEU A 573 -15.34 18.91 3.95
C LEU A 573 -14.41 19.66 4.90
N ASP A 574 -13.14 19.25 5.00
CA ASP A 574 -12.18 19.91 5.89
C ASP A 574 -11.93 21.37 5.52
N ARG A 575 -11.83 21.68 4.22
CA ARG A 575 -11.72 23.06 3.74
C ARG A 575 -12.95 23.88 4.14
N ARG A 576 -14.17 23.37 3.93
CA ARG A 576 -15.40 24.06 4.36
C ARG A 576 -15.43 24.29 5.87
N ALA A 577 -14.99 23.30 6.64
CA ALA A 577 -14.93 23.38 8.10
C ALA A 577 -13.99 24.50 8.57
N ARG A 578 -12.80 24.60 8.00
CA ARG A 578 -11.84 25.68 8.32
C ARG A 578 -12.34 27.05 7.91
N GLU A 579 -12.85 27.19 6.69
CA GLU A 579 -13.40 28.46 6.22
C GLU A 579 -14.58 28.92 7.09
N TRP A 580 -15.38 27.97 7.58
CA TRP A 580 -16.46 28.28 8.50
C TRP A 580 -15.94 28.73 9.87
N LEU A 581 -14.95 28.03 10.45
CA LEU A 581 -14.34 28.41 11.72
C LEU A 581 -13.74 29.82 11.65
N GLU A 582 -12.99 30.12 10.59
CA GLU A 582 -12.34 31.43 10.38
C GLU A 582 -13.35 32.58 10.30
N LYS A 583 -14.50 32.36 9.65
CA LYS A 583 -15.52 33.40 9.42
C LYS A 583 -16.48 33.59 10.59
N ASN A 584 -16.76 32.53 11.36
CA ASN A 584 -17.87 32.51 12.31
C ASN A 584 -17.43 32.44 13.78
N THR A 585 -16.15 32.18 14.05
CA THR A 585 -15.65 32.00 15.42
C THR A 585 -14.41 32.83 15.70
N ARG A 586 -14.06 32.95 16.98
CA ARG A 586 -12.78 33.54 17.42
C ARG A 586 -11.69 32.49 17.60
N ILE A 587 -12.01 31.22 17.35
CA ILE A 587 -11.10 30.10 17.50
C ILE A 587 -10.13 30.13 16.33
N GLN A 588 -8.84 29.88 16.58
CA GLN A 588 -7.89 29.76 15.49
C GLN A 588 -8.26 28.57 14.61
N PRO A 589 -8.39 28.75 13.29
CA PRO A 589 -8.70 27.65 12.39
C PRO A 589 -7.66 26.54 12.53
N THR A 590 -8.12 25.31 12.73
CA THR A 590 -7.26 24.13 12.87
C THR A 590 -7.49 23.16 11.72
N GLU A 591 -6.46 22.39 11.38
CA GLU A 591 -6.61 21.28 10.44
C GLU A 591 -7.37 20.13 11.12
N GLY A 592 -8.26 19.46 10.37
CA GLY A 592 -8.78 18.18 10.81
C GLY A 592 -7.64 17.16 10.90
N THR A 593 -7.59 16.42 12.00
CA THR A 593 -6.51 15.49 12.32
C THR A 593 -7.08 14.10 12.58
N SER A 594 -6.58 13.09 11.88
CA SER A 594 -6.89 11.67 12.09
C SER A 594 -6.06 10.80 11.15
N PRO A 595 -6.01 9.47 11.34
CA PRO A 595 -5.43 8.56 10.35
C PRO A 595 -6.05 8.73 8.95
N THR A 596 -7.36 8.98 8.88
CA THR A 596 -8.06 9.25 7.61
C THR A 596 -7.51 10.50 6.91
N MET A 597 -7.31 11.59 7.65
CA MET A 597 -6.73 12.84 7.10
C MET A 597 -5.28 12.63 6.66
N MET A 598 -4.49 11.87 7.43
CA MET A 598 -3.12 11.51 7.06
C MET A 598 -3.08 10.80 5.69
N PHE A 599 -3.86 9.72 5.50
CA PHE A 599 -3.94 9.00 4.23
C PHE A 599 -4.47 9.84 3.07
N THR A 600 -5.47 10.68 3.33
CA THR A 600 -6.04 11.61 2.33
C THR A 600 -4.98 12.56 1.78
N HIS A 601 -4.17 13.17 2.64
CA HIS A 601 -3.15 14.14 2.24
C HIS A 601 -1.91 13.48 1.62
N ILE A 602 -1.48 12.32 2.11
CA ILE A 602 -0.31 11.64 1.55
C ILE A 602 -0.61 11.05 0.16
N GLY A 603 -1.84 10.58 -0.08
CA GLY A 603 -2.34 10.15 -1.39
C GLY A 603 -2.03 11.17 -2.50
N ALA A 604 -2.57 12.36 -2.33
CA ALA A 604 -2.43 13.45 -3.30
C ALA A 604 -0.98 13.98 -3.42
N ARG A 605 -0.22 14.03 -2.31
CA ARG A 605 1.19 14.44 -2.34
C ARG A 605 2.05 13.42 -3.07
N ASN A 606 1.89 12.13 -2.77
CA ASN A 606 2.64 11.06 -3.38
C ASN A 606 2.39 10.99 -4.90
N ALA A 607 1.14 11.12 -5.34
CA ALA A 607 0.83 11.14 -6.76
C ALA A 607 1.58 12.26 -7.52
N ARG A 608 1.63 13.48 -6.96
CA ARG A 608 2.40 14.59 -7.54
C ARG A 608 3.90 14.33 -7.51
N ALA A 609 4.43 13.80 -6.41
CA ALA A 609 5.83 13.44 -6.28
C ALA A 609 6.23 12.38 -7.32
N MET A 610 5.38 11.39 -7.57
CA MET A 610 5.61 10.31 -8.54
C MET A 610 5.57 10.76 -10.00
N ILE A 611 4.78 11.78 -10.34
CA ILE A 611 4.86 12.42 -11.67
C ILE A 611 6.26 13.05 -11.86
N GLY A 612 6.75 13.76 -10.83
CA GLY A 612 8.11 14.30 -10.82
C GLY A 612 9.19 13.22 -10.92
N ALA A 613 9.07 12.15 -10.14
CA ALA A 613 9.99 11.01 -10.16
C ALA A 613 10.01 10.28 -11.50
N THR A 614 8.84 10.05 -12.12
CA THR A 614 8.72 9.47 -13.46
C THR A 614 9.41 10.35 -14.51
N THR A 615 9.21 11.67 -14.42
CA THR A 615 9.85 12.62 -15.34
C THR A 615 11.37 12.59 -15.19
N LEU A 616 11.87 12.56 -13.95
CA LEU A 616 13.30 12.44 -13.68
C LEU A 616 13.87 11.11 -14.21
N ALA A 617 13.22 9.98 -13.93
CA ALA A 617 13.60 8.67 -14.43
C ALA A 617 13.68 8.68 -15.96
N LEU A 618 12.66 9.24 -16.63
CA LEU A 618 12.62 9.36 -18.08
C LEU A 618 13.80 10.15 -18.62
N VAL A 619 14.14 11.31 -18.03
CA VAL A 619 15.30 12.12 -18.45
C VAL A 619 16.61 11.35 -18.27
N LEU A 620 16.82 10.71 -17.11
CA LEU A 620 18.04 9.96 -16.82
C LEU A 620 18.21 8.75 -17.74
N ILE A 621 17.15 7.97 -17.94
CA ILE A 621 17.14 6.82 -18.85
C ILE A 621 17.39 7.29 -20.29
N SER A 622 16.75 8.37 -20.72
CA SER A 622 16.96 8.92 -22.07
C SER A 622 18.41 9.33 -22.28
N LEU A 623 19.04 9.97 -21.30
CA LEU A 623 20.45 10.33 -21.37
C LEU A 623 21.34 9.08 -21.51
N ILE A 624 21.05 8.03 -20.75
CA ILE A 624 21.78 6.75 -20.83
C ILE A 624 21.62 6.14 -22.22
N LEU A 625 20.41 6.12 -22.78
CA LEU A 625 20.15 5.60 -24.12
C LEU A 625 20.84 6.42 -25.20
N VAL A 626 20.82 7.75 -25.11
CA VAL A 626 21.54 8.63 -26.05
C VAL A 626 23.04 8.35 -26.04
N VAL A 627 23.65 8.20 -24.85
CA VAL A 627 25.08 7.90 -24.69
C VAL A 627 25.40 6.49 -25.20
N ALA A 628 24.61 5.48 -24.80
CA ALA A 628 24.79 4.09 -25.21
C ALA A 628 24.64 3.92 -26.73
N LEU A 629 23.58 4.50 -27.30
CA LEU A 629 23.25 4.44 -28.71
C LEU A 629 24.02 5.47 -29.55
N ARG A 630 24.90 6.28 -28.94
CA ARG A 630 25.66 7.40 -29.55
C ARG A 630 24.87 8.14 -30.65
N SER A 631 23.58 8.36 -30.40
CA SER A 631 22.65 8.94 -31.36
C SER A 631 21.50 9.58 -30.60
N VAL A 632 21.45 10.90 -30.63
CA VAL A 632 20.37 11.68 -30.01
C VAL A 632 19.02 11.32 -30.63
N LYS A 633 18.96 11.17 -31.96
CA LYS A 633 17.73 10.83 -32.67
C LYS A 633 17.16 9.48 -32.25
N ILE A 634 18.00 8.43 -32.22
CA ILE A 634 17.54 7.08 -31.84
C ILE A 634 17.20 7.04 -30.34
N GLY A 635 18.00 7.69 -29.50
CA GLY A 635 17.72 7.79 -28.07
C GLY A 635 16.38 8.48 -27.77
N LEU A 636 16.09 9.63 -28.38
CA LEU A 636 14.80 10.32 -28.18
C LEU A 636 13.62 9.51 -28.74
N VAL A 637 13.79 8.86 -29.90
CA VAL A 637 12.72 8.03 -30.49
C VAL A 637 12.42 6.82 -29.62
N SER A 638 13.44 6.26 -28.96
CA SER A 638 13.25 5.15 -28.03
C SER A 638 12.39 5.50 -26.82
N MET A 639 12.19 6.77 -26.49
CA MET A 639 11.28 7.17 -25.41
C MET A 639 9.82 6.87 -25.74
N ILE A 640 9.45 6.91 -27.02
CA ILE A 640 8.06 6.75 -27.48
C ILE A 640 7.49 5.38 -27.09
N PRO A 641 8.10 4.24 -27.48
CA PRO A 641 7.59 2.92 -27.09
C PRO A 641 7.74 2.64 -25.59
N ASN A 642 8.50 3.44 -24.84
CA ASN A 642 8.66 3.29 -23.40
C ASN A 642 7.61 4.05 -22.58
N LEU A 643 7.10 5.19 -23.07
CA LEU A 643 6.07 5.98 -22.38
C LEU A 643 4.64 5.57 -22.77
N ILE A 644 4.44 5.18 -24.02
CA ILE A 644 3.13 4.79 -24.55
C ILE A 644 2.47 3.64 -23.77
N PRO A 645 3.18 2.56 -23.38
CA PRO A 645 2.56 1.44 -22.66
C PRO A 645 1.95 1.85 -21.33
N ALA A 646 2.64 2.70 -20.57
CA ALA A 646 2.11 3.27 -19.33
C ALA A 646 0.86 4.12 -19.61
N ALA A 647 0.92 5.01 -20.58
CA ALA A 647 -0.21 5.86 -20.96
C ALA A 647 -1.43 5.04 -21.43
N MET A 648 -1.21 3.97 -22.20
CA MET A 648 -2.25 3.04 -22.62
C MET A 648 -2.86 2.28 -21.43
N ALA A 649 -2.05 1.81 -20.50
CA ALA A 649 -2.52 1.10 -19.31
C ALA A 649 -3.36 2.00 -18.40
N PHE A 650 -2.90 3.23 -18.11
CA PHE A 650 -3.69 4.20 -17.33
C PHE A 650 -4.95 4.66 -18.05
N GLY A 651 -4.91 4.75 -19.39
CA GLY A 651 -6.09 5.01 -20.21
C GLY A 651 -7.14 3.91 -20.08
N LEU A 652 -6.72 2.65 -20.20
CA LEU A 652 -7.58 1.49 -20.00
C LEU A 652 -8.10 1.41 -18.55
N TRP A 653 -7.25 1.72 -17.58
CA TRP A 653 -7.61 1.75 -16.16
C TRP A 653 -8.70 2.79 -15.87
N GLY A 654 -8.64 3.95 -16.52
CA GLY A 654 -9.66 4.99 -16.41
C GLY A 654 -11.06 4.54 -16.86
N ILE A 655 -11.14 3.65 -17.86
CA ILE A 655 -12.41 3.08 -18.33
C ILE A 655 -12.92 1.97 -17.40
N TRP A 656 -11.99 1.17 -16.86
CA TRP A 656 -12.35 -0.05 -16.15
C TRP A 656 -12.59 0.16 -14.66
N VAL A 657 -11.68 0.88 -13.98
CA VAL A 657 -11.69 1.08 -12.52
C VAL A 657 -11.89 2.55 -12.18
N GLY A 658 -11.21 3.47 -12.87
CA GLY A 658 -11.36 4.92 -12.68
C GLY A 658 -10.71 5.49 -11.41
N GLU A 659 -10.12 4.67 -10.54
CA GLU A 659 -9.50 5.11 -9.29
C GLU A 659 -8.00 4.75 -9.23
N ILE A 660 -7.18 5.73 -8.86
CA ILE A 660 -5.74 5.58 -8.63
C ILE A 660 -5.45 5.92 -7.17
N GLY A 661 -5.08 4.90 -6.40
CA GLY A 661 -4.57 5.06 -5.04
C GLY A 661 -3.05 5.18 -4.97
N LEU A 662 -2.53 5.20 -3.74
CA LEU A 662 -1.11 5.31 -3.39
C LEU A 662 -0.24 4.31 -4.14
N ALA A 663 -0.64 3.05 -4.19
CA ALA A 663 0.15 2.00 -4.83
C ALA A 663 0.27 2.17 -6.35
N LEU A 664 -0.83 2.53 -7.02
CA LEU A 664 -0.81 2.72 -8.48
C LEU A 664 0.00 3.94 -8.88
N SER A 665 0.08 4.96 -8.01
CA SER A 665 0.86 6.17 -8.29
C SER A 665 2.36 5.90 -8.48
N VAL A 666 2.92 4.86 -7.84
CA VAL A 666 4.35 4.51 -7.99
C VAL A 666 4.64 3.62 -9.20
N VAL A 667 3.61 2.97 -9.78
CA VAL A 667 3.75 1.98 -10.85
C VAL A 667 4.43 2.58 -12.08
N THR A 668 4.08 3.81 -12.47
CA THR A 668 4.63 4.46 -13.67
C THR A 668 6.15 4.61 -13.60
N SER A 669 6.67 5.05 -12.45
CA SER A 669 8.11 5.25 -12.28
C SER A 669 8.86 3.92 -12.26
N MET A 670 8.33 2.95 -11.53
CA MET A 670 8.90 1.61 -11.42
C MET A 670 8.93 0.88 -12.77
N THR A 671 7.79 0.85 -13.47
CA THR A 671 7.66 0.09 -14.72
C THR A 671 8.47 0.69 -15.86
N LEU A 672 8.69 2.01 -15.87
CA LEU A 672 9.55 2.65 -16.85
C LEU A 672 10.97 2.06 -16.84
N GLY A 673 11.51 1.71 -15.67
CA GLY A 673 12.82 1.06 -15.56
C GLY A 673 12.85 -0.34 -16.18
N ILE A 674 11.75 -1.08 -16.07
CA ILE A 674 11.61 -2.47 -16.55
C ILE A 674 11.33 -2.51 -18.06
N VAL A 675 10.41 -1.65 -18.55
CA VAL A 675 9.94 -1.64 -19.95
C VAL A 675 11.05 -1.29 -20.94
N VAL A 676 12.01 -0.45 -20.53
CA VAL A 676 13.12 -0.01 -21.38
C VAL A 676 14.06 -1.17 -21.76
N ASP A 677 14.02 -2.29 -21.02
CA ASP A 677 14.81 -3.50 -21.28
C ASP A 677 14.65 -4.01 -22.71
N ASP A 678 13.39 -4.24 -23.11
CA ASP A 678 13.05 -4.84 -24.39
C ASP A 678 13.50 -3.95 -25.57
N THR A 679 13.28 -2.64 -25.42
CA THR A 679 13.72 -1.62 -26.36
C THR A 679 15.25 -1.58 -26.49
N ILE A 680 16.01 -1.65 -25.38
CA ILE A 680 17.49 -1.66 -25.41
C ILE A 680 18.00 -2.88 -26.18
N HIS A 681 17.46 -4.06 -25.88
CA HIS A 681 17.86 -5.31 -26.53
C HIS A 681 17.56 -5.26 -28.04
N PHE A 682 16.38 -4.78 -28.44
CA PHE A 682 16.02 -4.62 -29.84
C PHE A 682 16.92 -3.60 -30.57
N LEU A 683 17.09 -2.40 -30.00
CA LEU A 683 17.88 -1.31 -30.60
C LEU A 683 19.36 -1.65 -30.70
N SER A 684 19.91 -2.36 -29.72
CA SER A 684 21.29 -2.81 -29.76
C SER A 684 21.54 -3.73 -30.97
N LYS A 685 20.65 -4.69 -31.23
CA LYS A 685 20.79 -5.58 -32.41
C LYS A 685 20.52 -4.84 -33.72
N TYR A 686 19.51 -3.96 -33.76
CA TYR A 686 19.22 -3.12 -34.92
C TYR A 686 20.43 -2.28 -35.32
N ARG A 687 21.00 -1.54 -34.36
CA ARG A 687 22.17 -0.69 -34.58
C ARG A 687 23.38 -1.50 -35.01
N ARG A 688 23.59 -2.68 -34.42
CA ARG A 688 24.68 -3.58 -34.80
C ARG A 688 24.58 -4.02 -36.26
N ALA A 689 23.37 -4.35 -36.75
CA ALA A 689 23.17 -4.64 -38.17
C ALA A 689 23.46 -3.42 -39.08
N ARG A 690 23.03 -2.22 -38.66
CA ARG A 690 23.32 -0.98 -39.40
C ARG A 690 24.83 -0.70 -39.49
N GLN A 691 25.58 -0.92 -38.41
CA GLN A 691 27.00 -0.55 -38.32
C GLN A 691 27.96 -1.64 -38.80
N GLU A 692 27.75 -2.90 -38.42
CA GLU A 692 28.67 -4.00 -38.74
C GLU A 692 28.37 -4.65 -40.09
N ARG A 693 27.12 -4.57 -40.56
CA ARG A 693 26.68 -5.25 -41.80
C ARG A 693 26.25 -4.30 -42.91
N ASN A 694 26.29 -2.98 -42.68
CA ASN A 694 25.76 -1.96 -43.61
C ASN A 694 24.32 -2.25 -44.08
N ALA A 695 23.53 -2.95 -43.27
CA ALA A 695 22.17 -3.37 -43.61
C ALA A 695 21.25 -2.15 -43.78
N THR A 696 20.27 -2.21 -44.68
CA THR A 696 19.18 -1.21 -44.77
C THR A 696 18.33 -1.15 -43.48
N PRO A 697 17.54 -0.10 -43.22
CA PRO A 697 16.67 -0.06 -42.04
C PRO A 697 15.73 -1.27 -41.92
N GLU A 698 15.19 -1.73 -43.05
CA GLU A 698 14.33 -2.91 -43.14
C GLU A 698 15.10 -4.20 -42.80
N GLU A 699 16.28 -4.40 -43.39
CA GLU A 699 17.13 -5.55 -43.10
C GLU A 699 17.63 -5.54 -41.65
N ALA A 700 17.93 -4.36 -41.10
CA ALA A 700 18.34 -4.20 -39.71
C ALA A 700 17.18 -4.52 -38.74
N ALA A 701 15.94 -4.16 -39.07
CA ALA A 701 14.76 -4.56 -38.32
C ALA A 701 14.55 -6.08 -38.36
N HIS A 702 14.65 -6.69 -39.54
CA HIS A 702 14.63 -8.15 -39.68
C HIS A 702 15.70 -8.84 -38.83
N TYR A 703 16.92 -8.31 -38.86
CA TYR A 703 18.01 -8.82 -38.03
C TYR A 703 17.69 -8.72 -36.54
N ALA A 704 17.17 -7.59 -36.08
CA ALA A 704 16.75 -7.40 -34.69
C ALA A 704 15.69 -8.41 -34.25
N PHE A 705 14.62 -8.61 -35.04
CA PHE A 705 13.59 -9.63 -34.77
C PHE A 705 14.20 -11.04 -34.69
N SER A 706 15.03 -11.42 -35.66
CA SER A 706 15.61 -12.77 -35.71
C SER A 706 16.54 -13.08 -34.53
N ARG A 707 17.18 -12.05 -33.94
CA ARG A 707 18.17 -12.22 -32.85
C ARG A 707 17.64 -11.90 -31.46
N ALA A 708 16.73 -10.93 -31.33
CA ALA A 708 16.20 -10.48 -30.04
C ALA A 708 14.73 -10.87 -29.83
N GLY A 709 13.93 -11.02 -30.89
CA GLY A 709 12.46 -11.13 -30.78
C GLY A 709 11.97 -12.27 -29.88
N MET A 710 12.49 -13.50 -30.04
CA MET A 710 12.06 -14.61 -29.17
C MET A 710 12.50 -14.40 -27.71
N PRO A 711 13.76 -14.05 -27.40
CA PRO A 711 14.13 -13.63 -26.05
C PRO A 711 13.19 -12.59 -25.44
N LEU A 712 12.78 -11.56 -26.19
CA LEU A 712 11.86 -10.51 -25.72
C LEU A 712 10.49 -11.07 -25.35
N ILE A 713 9.83 -11.85 -26.23
CA ILE A 713 8.52 -12.48 -25.90
C ILE A 713 8.62 -13.28 -24.61
N ILE A 714 9.73 -14.02 -24.47
CA ILE A 714 9.97 -14.88 -23.34
C ILE A 714 10.08 -14.07 -22.04
N THR A 715 10.92 -13.04 -22.03
CA THR A 715 11.14 -12.20 -20.85
C THR A 715 9.89 -11.41 -20.50
N THR A 716 9.20 -10.82 -21.47
CA THR A 716 7.93 -10.12 -21.19
C THR A 716 6.88 -11.08 -20.64
N LEU A 717 6.71 -12.28 -21.22
CA LEU A 717 5.71 -13.25 -20.73
C LEU A 717 6.02 -13.68 -19.29
N VAL A 718 7.29 -13.93 -18.98
CA VAL A 718 7.78 -14.20 -17.63
C VAL A 718 7.41 -13.07 -16.68
N LEU A 719 7.71 -11.82 -17.06
CA LEU A 719 7.46 -10.66 -16.21
C LEU A 719 5.95 -10.47 -16.01
N VAL A 720 5.15 -10.52 -17.08
CA VAL A 720 3.68 -10.43 -17.02
C VAL A 720 3.12 -11.50 -16.09
N VAL A 721 3.49 -12.76 -16.28
CA VAL A 721 3.01 -13.87 -15.43
C VAL A 721 3.47 -13.69 -13.99
N GLY A 722 4.71 -13.26 -13.76
CA GLY A 722 5.24 -13.01 -12.43
C GLY A 722 4.52 -11.89 -11.68
N PHE A 723 4.20 -10.79 -12.37
CA PHE A 723 3.38 -9.70 -11.82
C PHE A 723 1.91 -10.08 -11.68
N LEU A 724 1.37 -10.98 -12.52
CA LEU A 724 0.04 -11.55 -12.32
C LEU A 724 -0.05 -12.41 -11.06
N VAL A 725 1.04 -13.02 -10.58
CA VAL A 725 1.01 -13.73 -9.29
C VAL A 725 0.74 -12.75 -8.13
N LEU A 726 1.20 -11.50 -8.21
CA LEU A 726 0.89 -10.49 -7.19
C LEU A 726 -0.62 -10.20 -7.10
N THR A 727 -1.40 -10.42 -8.17
CA THR A 727 -2.85 -10.18 -8.14
C THR A 727 -3.60 -11.12 -7.20
N LEU A 728 -2.95 -12.19 -6.74
CA LEU A 728 -3.51 -13.12 -5.76
C LEU A 728 -3.46 -12.59 -4.32
N SER A 729 -2.64 -11.56 -4.04
CA SER A 729 -2.54 -10.91 -2.73
C SER A 729 -3.90 -10.40 -2.26
N SER A 730 -4.20 -10.58 -0.97
CA SER A 730 -5.36 -9.99 -0.33
C SER A 730 -5.17 -8.50 -0.02
N PHE A 731 -3.95 -7.96 -0.21
CA PHE A 731 -3.62 -6.57 -0.01
C PHE A 731 -3.67 -5.82 -1.35
N TYR A 732 -4.70 -5.01 -1.55
CA TYR A 732 -4.97 -4.28 -2.79
C TYR A 732 -3.78 -3.48 -3.32
N PRO A 733 -2.98 -2.77 -2.48
CA PRO A 733 -1.76 -2.13 -2.96
C PRO A 733 -0.82 -3.07 -3.74
N ASN A 734 -0.66 -4.32 -3.30
CA ASN A 734 0.19 -5.31 -3.96
C ASN A 734 -0.49 -5.87 -5.22
N SER A 735 -1.77 -6.26 -5.11
CA SER A 735 -2.49 -6.87 -6.23
C SER A 735 -2.77 -5.88 -7.38
N GLY A 736 -3.18 -4.65 -7.06
CA GLY A 736 -3.39 -3.57 -8.02
C GLY A 736 -2.10 -3.15 -8.72
N MET A 737 -0.99 -3.05 -8.00
CA MET A 737 0.34 -2.82 -8.57
C MET A 737 0.75 -3.97 -9.51
N GLY A 738 0.50 -5.22 -9.13
CA GLY A 738 0.74 -6.40 -9.96
C GLY A 738 -0.01 -6.36 -11.28
N LEU A 739 -1.32 -6.11 -11.22
CA LEU A 739 -2.19 -6.05 -12.39
C LEU A 739 -1.81 -4.91 -13.34
N MET A 740 -1.62 -3.69 -12.80
CA MET A 740 -1.23 -2.53 -13.61
C MET A 740 0.14 -2.76 -14.26
N THR A 741 1.11 -3.31 -13.52
CA THR A 741 2.44 -3.61 -14.09
C THR A 741 2.36 -4.65 -15.20
N ALA A 742 1.58 -5.72 -15.01
CA ALA A 742 1.37 -6.74 -16.03
C ALA A 742 0.74 -6.15 -17.31
N LEU A 743 -0.24 -5.25 -17.19
CA LEU A 743 -0.84 -4.54 -18.33
C LEU A 743 0.19 -3.67 -19.06
N ILE A 744 1.00 -2.90 -18.33
CA ILE A 744 2.05 -2.04 -18.90
C ILE A 744 3.07 -2.89 -19.68
N LEU A 745 3.53 -4.00 -19.10
CA LEU A 745 4.48 -4.89 -19.75
C LEU A 745 3.90 -5.56 -21.00
N ALA A 746 2.63 -5.96 -20.97
CA ALA A 746 1.96 -6.50 -22.15
C ALA A 746 1.87 -5.45 -23.28
N PHE A 747 1.51 -4.20 -22.95
CA PHE A 747 1.50 -3.10 -23.93
C PHE A 747 2.91 -2.72 -24.41
N ALA A 748 3.93 -2.87 -23.56
CA ALA A 748 5.32 -2.61 -23.93
C ALA A 748 5.79 -3.53 -25.06
N LEU A 749 5.57 -4.84 -24.93
CA LEU A 749 5.91 -5.79 -25.99
C LEU A 749 5.16 -5.50 -27.30
N ILE A 750 3.88 -5.11 -27.19
CA ILE A 750 3.08 -4.71 -28.37
C ILE A 750 3.67 -3.47 -29.03
N ALA A 751 4.06 -2.46 -28.24
CA ALA A 751 4.68 -1.24 -28.75
C ALA A 751 6.07 -1.53 -29.39
N ASP A 752 6.88 -2.35 -28.75
CA ASP A 752 8.22 -2.71 -29.23
C ASP A 752 8.20 -3.51 -30.52
N PHE A 753 7.16 -4.31 -30.76
CA PHE A 753 7.05 -5.08 -32.01
C PHE A 753 6.29 -4.35 -33.11
N LEU A 754 5.24 -3.60 -32.77
CA LEU A 754 4.33 -3.03 -33.77
C LEU A 754 4.56 -1.55 -34.03
N LEU A 755 5.17 -0.80 -33.11
CA LEU A 755 5.38 0.64 -33.23
C LEU A 755 6.86 1.02 -33.42
N LEU A 756 7.78 0.41 -32.66
CA LEU A 756 9.21 0.75 -32.72
C LEU A 756 9.85 0.48 -34.11
N PRO A 757 9.64 -0.68 -34.78
CA PRO A 757 10.28 -0.91 -36.07
C PRO A 757 9.78 0.04 -37.18
N PRO A 758 8.46 0.30 -37.33
CA PRO A 758 7.98 1.33 -38.25
C PRO A 758 8.53 2.73 -37.98
N LEU A 759 8.70 3.11 -36.71
CA LEU A 759 9.35 4.38 -36.32
C LEU A 759 10.80 4.43 -36.83
N LEU A 760 11.60 3.41 -36.53
CA LEU A 760 13.01 3.34 -36.92
C LEU A 760 13.20 3.36 -38.43
N ILE A 761 12.33 2.69 -39.18
CA ILE A 761 12.40 2.64 -40.64
C ILE A 761 12.08 4.00 -41.28
N ARG A 762 11.20 4.81 -40.67
CA ARG A 762 10.88 6.16 -41.17
C ARG A 762 11.96 7.19 -40.87
N ILE A 763 12.74 6.98 -39.82
CA ILE A 763 13.84 7.87 -39.48
C ILE A 763 15.01 7.58 -40.41
N LYS A 764 15.32 8.53 -41.31
CA LYS A 764 16.59 8.51 -42.04
C LYS A 764 17.71 8.66 -41.01
N ALA A 765 18.33 7.53 -40.67
CA ALA A 765 19.50 7.45 -39.78
C ALA A 765 20.69 8.19 -40.39
#